data_AF-A0A8K1DBC1-F1
#
_entry.id   AF-A0A8K1DBC1-F1
#
_cell.length_a   1.000
_cell.length_b   1.000
_cell.length_c   1.000
_cell.angle_alpha   90.00
_cell.angle_beta   90.00
_cell.angle_gamma   90.00
#
_symmetry.space_group_name_H-M   'P 1'
#
loop_
_entity.id
_entity.type
_entity.pdbx_description
1 polymer ?
#
loop_
_entity_poly.entity_id
_entity_poly.type
_entity_poly.pdbx_seq_one_letter_code
_entity_poly.pdbx_strand_id
1 'polypeptide(L)'
;MSEVRKFTKRLSKPGTAAELRQSVSEAVRSSFVLEKTKVVEPLDYENVILQRRVQIYSDPLRDLLIFPIEDVSISVIGRQRRTVQSTVPEDALKKAQSLFVKECIKTYSSDWFVVNYKYEEYSGDFRMLPWPDKIPSHVFEIDEDFEKDEVFKRRYFYLSQLTDGSYILNSYKDEKISKESKGCIFLDACNDVVQCPKMRRYAFELKTIDKYSHYLAAETEQEMEEWLVTLRKIIQSNTESLVQEKKDAVESVQDDESSTQGKSENILESLERSMHPELMKYGRETDQLNKLSRNDGRQNIFSFDPEVQRLDFSGIEPDVKPFEEKCSRRFVVCCQDFSLNLLAQLSDRAEEGPTNVEPFFLSLALFDLKSNCKISADFHVDLNPPSVREMLLDNSEPRAEGTQGHCPGQSLVHGVPESCLLYIKQGVFSVTNPHTEIFLVARVEKVLQGSIAHCVEPYMKNSDPGKGTLDADAKFSPLYKQDSGKLSNEDMLKLLAEYKKPEKTKLQVIPAQLNIIIKDIPLDFTNCFTASYIPIKPFEKDSEDVAVEVEELVPEAAKYCYPYTVYKNHLYVYPLHLKYENQKVFAKARNIAVCVEFRDSDEADARPLKCIYGKPGGPLLTTNAYAAVLHHNQSPEFYDEIKIELPIHLHQKHHLLFTFYHVSCEINTKATSKKQDTVETQVGFSWAPLLKDGRIVTLERHLPVSSNLPPGYLGLGDTDSRKQPSVDAKWVDGAKPLFKIRIHLDSTIYTQDMHLHKFFHYCQLVQAGAKEVPGKLVKYLKMG
;
A
#
# COMPACT_ATOMS: atom_id res chain seq x y z
N MET A 1 8.62 -18.44 -70.52
CA MET A 1 9.29 -18.69 -69.23
C MET A 1 10.26 -17.54 -68.96
N SER A 2 10.12 -16.90 -67.80
CA SER A 2 11.05 -15.99 -67.10
C SER A 2 11.66 -14.78 -67.85
N GLU A 3 11.07 -13.59 -67.68
CA GLU A 3 11.79 -12.32 -67.72
C GLU A 3 12.32 -11.97 -66.30
N VAL A 4 13.62 -12.11 -66.07
CA VAL A 4 14.33 -11.46 -64.96
C VAL A 4 15.17 -10.33 -65.54
N ARG A 5 14.67 -9.09 -65.47
CA ARG A 5 15.38 -7.90 -65.95
C ARG A 5 16.12 -7.19 -64.82
N LYS A 6 17.45 -7.12 -64.98
CA LYS A 6 18.31 -5.94 -64.75
C LYS A 6 18.24 -5.23 -63.37
N PHE A 7 18.38 -5.97 -62.25
CA PHE A 7 18.66 -5.33 -60.94
C PHE A 7 20.10 -5.53 -60.41
N THR A 8 20.89 -6.42 -61.02
CA THR A 8 22.15 -6.91 -60.42
C THR A 8 23.44 -6.22 -60.89
N LYS A 9 23.39 -5.04 -61.52
CA LYS A 9 24.61 -4.37 -62.03
C LYS A 9 25.05 -3.08 -61.33
N ARG A 10 24.46 -2.70 -60.18
CA ARG A 10 24.83 -1.47 -59.44
C ARG A 10 25.35 -1.66 -58.00
N LEU A 11 25.58 -2.89 -57.54
CA LEU A 11 26.00 -3.16 -56.14
C LEU A 11 27.51 -3.38 -55.94
N SER A 12 28.38 -2.90 -56.85
CA SER A 12 29.84 -3.12 -56.77
C SER A 12 30.67 -1.85 -56.55
N LYS A 13 30.20 -0.89 -55.73
CA LYS A 13 31.05 0.17 -55.17
C LYS A 13 30.97 0.19 -53.64
N PRO A 14 32.09 -0.05 -52.92
CA PRO A 14 32.15 0.11 -51.47
C PRO A 14 32.09 1.61 -51.15
N GLY A 15 31.09 2.04 -50.39
CA GLY A 15 30.85 3.44 -50.01
C GLY A 15 29.37 3.83 -50.04
N THR A 16 28.67 3.45 -51.11
CA THR A 16 27.28 3.89 -51.33
C THR A 16 26.24 3.27 -50.38
N ALA A 17 26.51 2.08 -49.82
CA ALA A 17 25.59 1.43 -48.88
C ALA A 17 25.70 1.99 -47.45
N ALA A 18 26.85 2.57 -47.08
CA ALA A 18 27.04 3.23 -45.80
C ALA A 18 26.41 4.63 -45.83
N GLU A 19 26.58 5.36 -46.94
CA GLU A 19 25.95 6.66 -47.17
C GLU A 19 24.41 6.54 -47.26
N LEU A 20 23.87 5.50 -47.89
CA LEU A 20 22.41 5.27 -47.88
C LEU A 20 21.89 4.91 -46.50
N ARG A 21 22.64 4.17 -45.68
CA ARG A 21 22.25 3.85 -44.30
C ARG A 21 22.34 5.06 -43.40
N GLN A 22 23.32 5.93 -43.60
CA GLN A 22 23.47 7.18 -42.86
C GLN A 22 22.41 8.20 -43.26
N SER A 23 22.08 8.30 -44.55
CA SER A 23 20.98 9.12 -45.07
C SER A 23 19.61 8.62 -44.61
N VAL A 24 19.38 7.30 -44.54
CA VAL A 24 18.15 6.74 -43.97
C VAL A 24 18.11 6.93 -42.45
N SER A 25 19.23 6.80 -41.74
CA SER A 25 19.29 7.10 -40.30
C SER A 25 19.15 8.59 -39.97
N GLU A 26 19.63 9.50 -40.82
CA GLU A 26 19.38 10.95 -40.70
C GLU A 26 17.95 11.32 -41.10
N ALA A 27 17.40 10.70 -42.15
CA ALA A 27 16.00 10.88 -42.53
C ALA A 27 15.07 10.40 -41.41
N VAL A 28 15.32 9.22 -40.83
CA VAL A 28 14.58 8.70 -39.66
C VAL A 28 14.81 9.55 -38.41
N ARG A 29 16.02 10.10 -38.18
CA ARG A 29 16.25 11.09 -37.10
C ARG A 29 15.51 12.41 -37.33
N SER A 30 15.32 12.82 -38.58
CA SER A 30 14.62 14.05 -38.95
C SER A 30 13.10 13.90 -38.99
N SER A 31 12.57 12.68 -39.20
CA SER A 31 11.13 12.39 -39.16
C SER A 31 10.63 11.93 -37.80
N PHE A 32 11.53 11.62 -36.86
CA PHE A 32 11.24 11.63 -35.42
C PHE A 32 11.71 12.94 -34.77
N VAL A 33 11.27 14.08 -35.32
CA VAL A 33 10.94 15.19 -34.44
C VAL A 33 9.76 14.69 -33.62
N LEU A 34 10.06 14.17 -32.43
CA LEU A 34 9.10 14.22 -31.35
C LEU A 34 8.75 15.71 -31.27
N GLU A 35 7.65 16.12 -31.89
CA GLU A 35 7.01 17.37 -31.51
C GLU A 35 6.92 17.23 -30.00
N LYS A 36 7.73 18.03 -29.28
CA LYS A 36 7.44 18.28 -27.87
C LYS A 36 5.97 18.61 -27.91
N THR A 37 5.15 17.75 -27.30
CA THR A 37 3.74 18.06 -27.07
C THR A 37 3.75 19.49 -26.63
N LYS A 38 3.18 20.39 -27.44
CA LYS A 38 3.02 21.78 -27.03
C LYS A 38 2.42 21.65 -25.65
N VAL A 39 3.13 22.17 -24.66
CA VAL A 39 2.55 22.32 -23.33
C VAL A 39 1.35 23.19 -23.62
N VAL A 40 0.17 22.57 -23.71
CA VAL A 40 -1.08 23.29 -23.71
C VAL A 40 -1.08 23.82 -22.30
N GLU A 41 -0.60 25.06 -22.14
CA GLU A 41 -0.79 25.77 -20.90
C GLU A 41 -2.30 25.65 -20.63
N PRO A 42 -2.69 25.09 -19.48
CA PRO A 42 -4.10 24.98 -19.16
C PRO A 42 -4.69 26.36 -19.37
N LEU A 43 -5.81 26.41 -20.11
CA LEU A 43 -6.50 27.64 -20.40
C LEU A 43 -6.64 28.37 -19.06
N ASP A 44 -6.06 29.57 -18.94
CA ASP A 44 -6.23 30.37 -17.73
C ASP A 44 -7.68 30.87 -17.77
N TYR A 45 -8.57 30.02 -17.26
CA TYR A 45 -10.01 30.19 -17.35
C TYR A 45 -10.42 31.53 -16.75
N GLU A 46 -9.75 31.98 -15.69
CA GLU A 46 -10.02 33.29 -15.09
C GLU A 46 -9.63 34.42 -16.03
N ASN A 47 -8.45 34.37 -16.66
CA ASN A 47 -8.07 35.36 -17.65
C ASN A 47 -9.00 35.36 -18.87
N VAL A 48 -9.42 34.19 -19.36
CA VAL A 48 -10.29 34.08 -20.52
C VAL A 48 -11.70 34.61 -20.21
N ILE A 49 -12.23 34.31 -19.02
CA ILE A 49 -13.50 34.88 -18.54
C ILE A 49 -13.37 36.40 -18.37
N LEU A 50 -12.25 36.90 -17.83
CA LEU A 50 -11.98 38.34 -17.69
C LEU A 50 -11.90 39.05 -19.04
N GLN A 51 -11.19 38.48 -20.01
CA GLN A 51 -11.03 39.04 -21.36
C GLN A 51 -12.35 39.03 -22.14
N ARG A 52 -13.18 38.00 -21.95
CA ARG A 52 -14.48 37.85 -22.63
C ARG A 52 -15.67 38.33 -21.80
N ARG A 53 -15.41 38.96 -20.64
CA ARG A 53 -16.43 39.45 -19.70
C ARG A 53 -17.60 40.15 -20.37
N VAL A 54 -17.32 41.07 -21.30
CA VAL A 54 -18.36 41.86 -21.97
C VAL A 54 -19.24 40.99 -22.87
N GLN A 55 -18.63 40.04 -23.58
CA GLN A 55 -19.34 39.08 -24.44
C GLN A 55 -20.20 38.13 -23.61
N ILE A 56 -19.67 37.63 -22.49
CA ILE A 56 -20.40 36.79 -21.54
C ILE A 56 -21.57 37.59 -20.92
N TYR A 57 -21.37 38.84 -20.50
CA TYR A 57 -22.47 39.65 -19.94
C TYR A 57 -23.58 39.96 -20.95
N SER A 58 -23.26 40.03 -22.24
CA SER A 58 -24.24 40.22 -23.32
C SER A 58 -24.89 38.93 -23.81
N ASP A 59 -24.40 37.77 -23.37
CA ASP A 59 -24.92 36.47 -23.82
C ASP A 59 -26.29 36.19 -23.16
N PRO A 60 -27.33 35.84 -23.95
CA PRO A 60 -28.63 35.43 -23.41
C PRO A 60 -28.57 34.19 -22.52
N LEU A 61 -27.56 33.33 -22.73
CA LEU A 61 -27.30 32.09 -21.99
C LEU A 61 -26.16 32.23 -20.98
N ARG A 62 -25.76 33.46 -20.65
CA ARG A 62 -24.66 33.74 -19.70
C ARG A 62 -24.77 33.01 -18.37
N ASP A 63 -26.00 32.74 -17.91
CA ASP A 63 -26.26 32.06 -16.65
C ASP A 63 -25.81 30.58 -16.70
N LEU A 64 -25.62 29.99 -17.89
CA LEU A 64 -24.99 28.67 -18.09
C LEU A 64 -23.44 28.72 -18.11
N LEU A 65 -22.86 29.92 -18.26
CA LEU A 65 -21.42 30.16 -18.31
C LEU A 65 -20.87 30.69 -16.98
N ILE A 66 -21.75 31.02 -16.03
CA ILE A 66 -21.39 31.57 -14.72
C ILE A 66 -21.48 30.43 -13.70
N PHE A 67 -20.34 30.08 -13.11
CA PHE A 67 -20.35 29.22 -11.92
C PHE A 67 -21.04 29.97 -10.78
N PRO A 68 -21.98 29.32 -10.06
CA PRO A 68 -22.58 29.93 -8.88
C PRO A 68 -21.48 30.35 -7.92
N ILE A 69 -21.52 31.60 -7.43
CA ILE A 69 -20.51 32.14 -6.50
C ILE A 69 -20.47 31.31 -5.18
N GLU A 70 -21.53 30.55 -4.90
CA GLU A 70 -21.68 29.65 -3.76
C GLU A 70 -21.65 28.15 -4.15
N ASP A 71 -21.12 27.79 -5.32
CA ASP A 71 -21.07 26.39 -5.78
C ASP A 71 -20.22 25.50 -4.88
N VAL A 72 -19.24 26.09 -4.20
CA VAL A 72 -18.36 25.39 -3.28
C VAL A 72 -18.57 25.93 -1.87
N SER A 73 -18.89 25.03 -0.94
CA SER A 73 -18.89 25.32 0.50
C SER A 73 -17.86 24.46 1.19
N ILE A 74 -16.99 25.09 1.98
CA ILE A 74 -15.98 24.38 2.76
C ILE A 74 -16.53 24.18 4.16
N SER A 75 -16.70 22.92 4.57
CA SER A 75 -16.96 22.57 5.96
C SER A 75 -15.69 22.03 6.61
N VAL A 76 -15.55 22.29 7.91
CA VAL A 76 -14.44 21.75 8.71
C VAL A 76 -15.02 20.65 9.59
N ILE A 77 -14.55 19.42 9.40
CA ILE A 77 -14.93 18.29 10.24
C ILE A 77 -13.75 17.89 11.12
N GLY A 78 -14.04 17.63 12.39
CA GLY A 78 -13.03 17.19 13.35
C GLY A 78 -12.32 15.94 12.84
N ARG A 79 -10.98 15.91 12.94
CA ARG A 79 -10.20 14.77 12.44
C ARG A 79 -10.66 13.48 13.11
N GLN A 80 -11.23 12.56 12.34
CA GLN A 80 -11.55 11.23 12.84
C GLN A 80 -10.26 10.42 13.04
N ARG A 81 -10.12 9.79 14.21
CA ARG A 81 -8.93 9.02 14.59
C ARG A 81 -9.36 7.69 15.19
N ARG A 82 -8.75 6.61 14.71
CA ARG A 82 -8.91 5.26 15.28
C ARG A 82 -8.29 5.14 16.68
N THR A 83 -7.31 5.97 17.02
CA THR A 83 -6.66 5.97 18.34
C THR A 83 -7.46 6.78 19.38
N VAL A 84 -7.31 6.40 20.65
CA VAL A 84 -7.92 7.12 21.79
C VAL A 84 -7.40 8.55 21.89
N GLN A 85 -6.15 8.79 21.48
CA GLN A 85 -5.49 10.08 21.48
C GLN A 85 -4.67 10.33 20.21
N SER A 86 -4.06 11.51 20.07
CA SER A 86 -3.18 11.86 18.95
C SER A 86 -2.00 10.91 18.82
N THR A 87 -1.67 10.49 17.59
CA THR A 87 -0.39 9.82 17.31
C THR A 87 0.76 10.81 17.10
N VAL A 88 0.45 12.08 16.85
CA VAL A 88 1.44 13.15 16.78
C VAL A 88 1.81 13.57 18.21
N PRO A 89 3.12 13.60 18.58
CA PRO A 89 3.57 14.11 19.86
C PRO A 89 3.17 15.59 20.08
N GLU A 90 2.82 15.98 21.31
CA GLU A 90 2.27 17.31 21.62
C GLU A 90 3.20 18.48 21.22
N ASP A 91 4.52 18.31 21.40
CA ASP A 91 5.52 19.33 21.06
C ASP A 91 6.09 19.18 19.64
N ALA A 92 5.50 18.33 18.78
CA ALA A 92 6.03 18.03 17.45
C ALA A 92 6.21 19.28 16.59
N LEU A 93 5.20 20.16 16.54
CA LEU A 93 5.25 21.36 15.70
C LEU A 93 6.33 22.35 16.17
N LYS A 94 6.60 22.43 17.48
CA LYS A 94 7.64 23.30 18.06
C LYS A 94 9.04 22.75 17.79
N LYS A 95 9.20 21.42 17.87
CA LYS A 95 10.49 20.72 17.65
C LYS A 95 10.87 20.66 16.17
N ALA A 96 9.89 20.65 15.27
CA ALA A 96 10.14 20.59 13.83
C ALA A 96 10.87 21.85 13.33
N GLN A 97 12.01 21.67 12.66
CA GLN A 97 12.77 22.76 12.05
C GLN A 97 12.57 22.85 10.53
N SER A 98 12.52 21.70 9.85
CA SER A 98 12.30 21.62 8.41
C SER A 98 10.86 22.02 8.06
N LEU A 99 10.69 22.80 6.99
CA LEU A 99 9.35 23.13 6.49
C LEU A 99 8.56 21.90 6.10
N PHE A 100 9.20 20.91 5.46
CA PHE A 100 8.54 19.67 5.07
C PHE A 100 7.94 18.96 6.29
N VAL A 101 8.75 18.78 7.34
CA VAL A 101 8.34 18.11 8.57
C VAL A 101 7.20 18.88 9.26
N LYS A 102 7.26 20.23 9.29
CA LYS A 102 6.18 21.07 9.83
C LYS A 102 4.87 20.87 9.08
N GLU A 103 4.90 20.87 7.74
CA GLU A 103 3.71 20.66 6.93
C GLU A 103 3.14 19.25 7.12
N CYS A 104 3.97 18.20 7.14
CA CYS A 104 3.52 16.84 7.45
C CYS A 104 2.85 16.76 8.85
N ILE A 105 3.45 17.36 9.88
CA ILE A 105 2.87 17.40 11.23
C ILE A 105 1.53 18.12 11.25
N LYS A 106 1.40 19.25 10.52
CA LYS A 106 0.11 19.93 10.36
C LYS A 106 -0.91 19.01 9.69
N THR A 107 -0.54 18.30 8.62
CA THR A 107 -1.45 17.34 7.95
C THR A 107 -2.01 16.28 8.90
N TYR A 108 -1.24 15.81 9.89
CA TYR A 108 -1.70 14.83 10.88
C TYR A 108 -2.48 15.41 12.06
N SER A 109 -2.32 16.70 12.34
CA SER A 109 -2.94 17.37 13.50
C SER A 109 -4.16 18.21 13.14
N SER A 110 -4.25 18.70 11.91
CA SER A 110 -5.35 19.52 11.41
C SER A 110 -6.62 18.70 11.17
N ASP A 111 -7.74 19.39 11.38
CA ASP A 111 -9.07 18.94 10.99
C ASP A 111 -9.18 18.81 9.46
N TRP A 112 -10.14 18.02 9.02
CA TRP A 112 -10.36 17.81 7.59
C TRP A 112 -11.21 18.94 7.03
N PHE A 113 -10.73 19.52 5.93
CA PHE A 113 -11.52 20.43 5.12
C PHE A 113 -12.27 19.59 4.09
N VAL A 114 -13.60 19.55 4.22
CA VAL A 114 -14.47 18.91 3.25
C VAL A 114 -14.98 19.98 2.31
N VAL A 115 -14.72 19.79 1.03
CA VAL A 115 -15.21 20.64 -0.04
C VAL A 115 -16.53 20.03 -0.49
N ASN A 116 -17.65 20.69 -0.16
CA ASN A 116 -18.98 20.27 -0.57
C ASN A 116 -19.40 21.11 -1.76
N TYR A 117 -19.77 20.45 -2.85
CA TYR A 117 -20.31 21.14 -4.02
C TYR A 117 -21.82 21.28 -3.81
N LYS A 118 -22.28 22.52 -3.61
CA LYS A 118 -23.67 22.84 -3.27
C LYS A 118 -24.64 22.35 -4.35
N TYR A 119 -24.18 22.26 -5.58
CA TYR A 119 -24.93 21.79 -6.72
C TYR A 119 -24.41 20.45 -7.27
N GLU A 120 -23.72 19.63 -6.46
CA GLU A 120 -23.21 18.31 -6.87
C GLU A 120 -24.32 17.40 -7.40
N GLU A 121 -25.49 17.44 -6.77
CA GLU A 121 -26.67 16.69 -7.22
C GLU A 121 -27.13 17.13 -8.62
N TYR A 122 -26.84 18.36 -9.02
CA TYR A 122 -27.10 18.87 -10.36
C TYR A 122 -25.93 18.62 -11.33
N SER A 123 -24.86 17.98 -10.85
CA SER A 123 -23.70 17.60 -11.65
C SER A 123 -23.89 16.15 -12.14
N GLY A 124 -24.17 15.98 -13.42
CA GLY A 124 -24.43 14.65 -13.96
C GLY A 124 -25.26 14.66 -15.23
N ASP A 125 -25.73 13.47 -15.60
CA ASP A 125 -26.71 13.31 -16.68
C ASP A 125 -28.01 14.03 -16.31
N PHE A 126 -28.67 14.68 -17.28
CA PHE A 126 -29.93 15.40 -17.05
C PHE A 126 -31.02 14.51 -16.43
N ARG A 127 -30.92 13.20 -16.61
CA ARG A 127 -31.82 12.18 -16.03
C ARG A 127 -31.63 12.00 -14.52
N MET A 128 -30.47 12.36 -14.00
CA MET A 128 -30.06 12.22 -12.59
C MET A 128 -30.26 13.50 -11.79
N LEU A 129 -30.63 14.60 -12.44
CA LEU A 129 -30.89 15.88 -11.76
C LEU A 129 -32.07 15.73 -10.79
N PRO A 130 -32.04 16.35 -9.60
CA PRO A 130 -33.19 16.41 -8.70
C PRO A 130 -34.38 17.03 -9.44
N TRP A 131 -35.40 16.22 -9.71
CA TRP A 131 -36.63 16.70 -10.33
C TRP A 131 -37.41 17.48 -9.28
N PRO A 132 -37.76 18.75 -9.51
CA PRO A 132 -38.78 19.38 -8.68
C PRO A 132 -40.07 18.57 -8.82
N ASP A 133 -40.71 18.25 -7.70
CA ASP A 133 -42.00 17.58 -7.69
C ASP A 133 -42.98 18.39 -8.57
N LYS A 134 -43.24 17.84 -9.78
CA LYS A 134 -44.14 18.31 -10.84
C LYS A 134 -43.68 19.55 -11.61
N ILE A 135 -43.14 19.33 -12.82
CA ILE A 135 -43.27 20.29 -13.93
C ILE A 135 -43.97 19.60 -15.11
N PRO A 136 -45.00 20.22 -15.74
CA PRO A 136 -45.81 19.55 -16.77
C PRO A 136 -45.05 19.42 -18.10
N SER A 137 -45.05 18.21 -18.68
CA SER A 137 -44.40 17.90 -19.95
C SER A 137 -45.18 18.46 -21.16
N HIS A 138 -44.48 19.05 -22.13
CA HIS A 138 -44.99 19.28 -23.49
C HIS A 138 -44.00 18.71 -24.51
N VAL A 139 -44.48 17.92 -25.48
CA VAL A 139 -43.72 17.46 -26.64
C VAL A 139 -44.61 17.54 -27.89
N PHE A 140 -44.06 18.07 -28.98
CA PHE A 140 -44.64 18.07 -30.32
C PHE A 140 -43.83 17.14 -31.25
N GLU A 141 -44.51 16.45 -32.14
CA GLU A 141 -43.96 15.57 -33.18
C GLU A 141 -43.67 16.34 -34.48
N ILE A 142 -42.57 16.01 -35.18
CA ILE A 142 -42.45 16.18 -36.64
C ILE A 142 -41.74 14.96 -37.26
N ASP A 143 -42.32 14.55 -38.39
CA ASP A 143 -42.09 13.39 -39.25
C ASP A 143 -40.68 13.19 -39.85
N GLU A 144 -40.43 11.92 -40.17
CA GLU A 144 -39.35 11.37 -40.99
C GLU A 144 -39.74 11.20 -42.45
N ASP A 145 -38.74 11.24 -43.36
CA ASP A 145 -38.85 10.59 -44.66
C ASP A 145 -37.54 9.91 -45.14
N PHE A 146 -37.68 8.61 -45.44
CA PHE A 146 -37.25 7.82 -46.61
C PHE A 146 -35.85 7.17 -46.83
N GLU A 147 -35.88 5.82 -46.74
CA GLU A 147 -35.56 4.74 -47.72
C GLU A 147 -34.14 4.37 -48.22
N LYS A 148 -33.86 3.04 -48.20
CA LYS A 148 -33.09 2.29 -49.22
C LYS A 148 -33.32 0.76 -49.15
N ASP A 149 -33.44 0.13 -50.33
CA ASP A 149 -33.76 -1.30 -50.59
C ASP A 149 -32.76 -2.34 -50.02
N GLU A 150 -33.25 -3.41 -49.36
CA GLU A 150 -32.46 -4.57 -48.88
C GLU A 150 -32.93 -5.94 -49.41
N VAL A 151 -31.98 -6.88 -49.58
CA VAL A 151 -32.19 -8.26 -50.04
C VAL A 151 -32.51 -9.20 -48.86
N PHE A 152 -33.68 -9.85 -48.86
CA PHE A 152 -34.13 -10.73 -47.76
C PHE A 152 -33.35 -12.06 -47.64
N LYS A 153 -32.89 -12.40 -46.43
CA LYS A 153 -32.23 -13.68 -46.07
C LYS A 153 -33.14 -14.54 -45.20
N ARG A 154 -33.28 -15.84 -45.51
CA ARG A 154 -34.11 -16.80 -44.72
C ARG A 154 -33.43 -17.10 -43.37
N ARG A 155 -34.17 -16.95 -42.27
CA ARG A 155 -33.75 -17.22 -40.89
C ARG A 155 -34.94 -17.72 -40.06
N TYR A 156 -34.66 -18.48 -39.00
CA TYR A 156 -35.67 -18.93 -38.03
C TYR A 156 -35.78 -17.91 -36.90
N PHE A 157 -37.00 -17.44 -36.61
CA PHE A 157 -37.24 -16.44 -35.57
C PHE A 157 -37.97 -17.05 -34.37
N TYR A 158 -37.46 -16.79 -33.16
CA TYR A 158 -38.03 -17.22 -31.90
C TYR A 158 -38.31 -16.02 -31.02
N LEU A 159 -39.57 -15.89 -30.58
CA LEU A 159 -39.99 -14.89 -29.62
C LEU A 159 -39.71 -15.39 -28.19
N SER A 160 -39.14 -14.55 -27.35
CA SER A 160 -38.83 -14.87 -25.95
C SER A 160 -39.20 -13.70 -25.04
N GLN A 161 -39.80 -13.97 -23.89
CA GLN A 161 -40.09 -12.95 -22.88
C GLN A 161 -38.94 -12.88 -21.87
N LEU A 162 -38.50 -11.67 -21.55
CA LEU A 162 -37.47 -11.39 -20.55
C LEU A 162 -38.10 -11.25 -19.16
N THR A 163 -37.26 -11.27 -18.13
CA THR A 163 -37.69 -11.26 -16.72
C THR A 163 -38.33 -9.94 -16.27
N ASP A 164 -38.11 -8.86 -17.01
CA ASP A 164 -38.73 -7.54 -16.82
C ASP A 164 -40.10 -7.41 -17.51
N GLY A 165 -40.58 -8.49 -18.14
CA GLY A 165 -41.85 -8.52 -18.87
C GLY A 165 -41.75 -8.11 -20.35
N SER A 166 -40.61 -7.56 -20.78
CA SER A 166 -40.37 -7.19 -22.19
C SER A 166 -40.18 -8.41 -23.09
N TYR A 167 -40.29 -8.24 -24.40
CA TYR A 167 -40.17 -9.33 -25.37
C TYR A 167 -39.02 -9.06 -26.36
N ILE A 168 -38.27 -10.12 -26.69
CA ILE A 168 -37.19 -10.11 -27.67
C ILE A 168 -37.42 -11.16 -28.75
N LEU A 169 -37.12 -10.80 -30.01
CA LEU A 169 -37.22 -11.67 -31.17
C LEU A 169 -35.81 -12.09 -31.64
N ASN A 170 -35.47 -13.36 -31.44
CA ASN A 170 -34.14 -13.91 -31.73
C ASN A 170 -34.11 -14.61 -33.10
N SER A 171 -33.12 -14.30 -33.93
CA SER A 171 -32.92 -14.93 -35.25
C SER A 171 -31.81 -15.99 -35.23
N TYR A 172 -32.08 -17.14 -35.83
CA TYR A 172 -31.17 -18.29 -35.94
C TYR A 172 -31.02 -18.74 -37.38
N LYS A 173 -29.89 -19.39 -37.67
CA LYS A 173 -29.62 -19.92 -39.02
C LYS A 173 -30.39 -21.21 -39.29
N ASP A 174 -30.59 -22.04 -38.26
CA ASP A 174 -31.21 -23.36 -38.32
C ASP A 174 -32.34 -23.47 -37.28
N GLU A 175 -33.26 -24.41 -37.48
CA GLU A 175 -34.48 -24.62 -36.66
C GLU A 175 -34.18 -25.15 -35.25
N LYS A 176 -33.05 -25.85 -35.06
CA LYS A 176 -32.60 -26.23 -33.71
C LYS A 176 -31.90 -25.02 -33.10
N ILE A 177 -32.47 -24.46 -32.03
CA ILE A 177 -31.91 -23.33 -31.27
C ILE A 177 -30.41 -23.57 -31.00
N SER A 178 -29.55 -22.89 -31.76
CA SER A 178 -28.10 -22.97 -31.63
C SER A 178 -27.63 -22.09 -30.47
N LYS A 179 -26.51 -22.43 -29.82
CA LYS A 179 -25.96 -21.64 -28.70
C LYS A 179 -25.59 -20.19 -29.05
N GLU A 180 -25.48 -19.85 -30.34
CA GLU A 180 -25.29 -18.47 -30.82
C GLU A 180 -26.45 -18.04 -31.72
N SER A 181 -27.10 -16.92 -31.38
CA SER A 181 -28.06 -16.24 -32.26
C SER A 181 -27.32 -15.44 -33.34
N LYS A 182 -27.94 -15.28 -34.51
CA LYS A 182 -27.38 -14.48 -35.63
C LYS A 182 -27.84 -13.02 -35.63
N GLY A 183 -28.65 -12.64 -34.63
CA GLY A 183 -29.18 -11.30 -34.41
C GLY A 183 -30.42 -11.37 -33.53
N CYS A 184 -30.68 -10.33 -32.75
CA CYS A 184 -31.86 -10.18 -31.92
C CYS A 184 -32.51 -8.81 -32.16
N ILE A 185 -33.82 -8.72 -32.00
CA ILE A 185 -34.61 -7.49 -32.13
C ILE A 185 -35.41 -7.33 -30.84
N PHE A 186 -35.24 -6.20 -30.16
CA PHE A 186 -35.96 -5.90 -28.93
C PHE A 186 -37.31 -5.23 -29.26
N LEU A 187 -38.42 -5.78 -28.77
CA LEU A 187 -39.77 -5.36 -29.16
C LEU A 187 -40.32 -4.22 -28.29
N ASP A 188 -39.65 -3.86 -27.21
CA ASP A 188 -39.88 -2.65 -26.42
C ASP A 188 -39.46 -1.37 -27.18
N ALA A 189 -38.44 -1.48 -28.02
CA ALA A 189 -38.00 -0.44 -28.94
C ALA A 189 -38.81 -0.40 -30.25
N CYS A 190 -39.85 -1.22 -30.39
CA CYS A 190 -40.67 -1.30 -31.59
C CYS A 190 -42.02 -0.61 -31.37
N ASN A 191 -42.39 0.27 -32.30
CA ASN A 191 -43.59 1.10 -32.17
C ASN A 191 -44.77 0.55 -32.98
N ASP A 192 -44.50 -0.09 -34.13
CA ASP A 192 -45.57 -0.65 -34.96
C ASP A 192 -45.05 -1.79 -35.86
N VAL A 193 -45.99 -2.60 -36.35
CA VAL A 193 -45.76 -3.59 -37.40
C VAL A 193 -46.75 -3.41 -38.53
N VAL A 194 -46.22 -3.10 -39.71
CA VAL A 194 -47.00 -2.72 -40.90
C VAL A 194 -46.73 -3.68 -42.04
N GLN A 195 -47.77 -4.13 -42.75
CA GLN A 195 -47.58 -4.95 -43.94
C GLN A 195 -47.00 -4.12 -45.10
N CYS A 196 -45.96 -4.63 -45.74
CA CYS A 196 -45.24 -3.95 -46.83
C CYS A 196 -45.26 -4.78 -48.11
N PRO A 197 -46.41 -4.89 -48.80
CA PRO A 197 -46.55 -5.69 -50.01
C PRO A 197 -45.69 -5.19 -51.18
N LYS A 198 -45.23 -3.93 -51.13
CA LYS A 198 -44.33 -3.33 -52.13
C LYS A 198 -42.92 -3.94 -52.13
N MET A 199 -42.43 -4.42 -50.98
CA MET A 199 -41.11 -5.07 -50.85
C MET A 199 -41.16 -6.56 -51.21
N ARG A 200 -42.18 -7.30 -50.73
CA ARG A 200 -42.47 -8.71 -51.06
C ARG A 200 -43.92 -9.05 -50.72
N ARG A 201 -44.52 -10.02 -51.42
CA ARG A 201 -45.97 -10.35 -51.29
C ARG A 201 -46.44 -10.57 -49.84
N TYR A 202 -45.64 -11.23 -49.01
CA TYR A 202 -45.93 -11.52 -47.61
C TYR A 202 -44.88 -10.88 -46.67
N ALA A 203 -44.45 -9.65 -46.99
CA ALA A 203 -43.53 -8.89 -46.15
C ALA A 203 -44.25 -7.92 -45.22
N PHE A 204 -43.63 -7.69 -44.08
CA PHE A 204 -44.02 -6.71 -43.09
C PHE A 204 -42.77 -6.03 -42.51
N GLU A 205 -42.94 -4.76 -42.17
CA GLU A 205 -41.92 -3.90 -41.58
C GLU A 205 -42.20 -3.78 -40.09
N LEU A 206 -41.17 -4.05 -39.30
CA LEU A 206 -41.14 -3.80 -37.86
C LEU A 206 -40.44 -2.45 -37.65
N LYS A 207 -41.20 -1.42 -37.27
CA LYS A 207 -40.69 -0.05 -37.11
C LYS A 207 -40.16 0.13 -35.70
N THR A 208 -38.87 0.46 -35.58
CA THR A 208 -38.26 0.80 -34.29
C THR A 208 -38.38 2.31 -34.02
N ILE A 209 -38.19 2.69 -32.76
CA ILE A 209 -38.27 4.08 -32.29
C ILE A 209 -37.11 4.95 -32.82
N ASP A 210 -35.95 4.36 -33.17
CA ASP A 210 -34.73 5.08 -33.56
C ASP A 210 -34.50 5.19 -35.09
N LYS A 211 -35.58 5.27 -35.88
CA LYS A 211 -35.58 5.42 -37.36
C LYS A 211 -34.98 4.26 -38.18
N TYR A 212 -34.59 3.14 -37.57
CA TYR A 212 -34.12 1.94 -38.27
C TYR A 212 -35.19 0.85 -38.32
N SER A 213 -35.74 0.54 -39.50
CA SER A 213 -36.77 -0.49 -39.66
C SER A 213 -36.18 -1.87 -39.96
N HIS A 214 -36.79 -2.92 -39.40
CA HIS A 214 -36.48 -4.29 -39.78
C HIS A 214 -37.54 -4.84 -40.74
N TYR A 215 -37.13 -5.19 -41.96
CA TYR A 215 -38.01 -5.82 -42.94
C TYR A 215 -37.98 -7.33 -42.81
N LEU A 216 -39.14 -7.94 -42.55
CA LEU A 216 -39.33 -9.38 -42.44
C LEU A 216 -40.34 -9.87 -43.49
N ALA A 217 -40.27 -11.15 -43.84
CA ALA A 217 -41.22 -11.75 -44.78
C ALA A 217 -41.51 -13.21 -44.42
N ALA A 218 -42.78 -13.57 -44.44
CA ALA A 218 -43.25 -14.94 -44.24
C ALA A 218 -43.35 -15.72 -45.56
N GLU A 219 -43.52 -17.04 -45.48
CA GLU A 219 -43.67 -17.89 -46.65
C GLU A 219 -45.13 -17.99 -47.10
N THR A 220 -46.07 -17.84 -46.17
CA THR A 220 -47.51 -17.85 -46.42
C THR A 220 -48.20 -16.62 -45.83
N GLU A 221 -49.38 -16.30 -46.37
CA GLU A 221 -50.23 -15.21 -45.88
C GLU A 221 -50.73 -15.48 -44.46
N GLN A 222 -51.03 -16.75 -44.13
CA GLN A 222 -51.49 -17.13 -42.80
C GLN A 222 -50.40 -16.89 -41.75
N GLU A 223 -49.17 -17.31 -42.01
CA GLU A 223 -48.04 -17.06 -41.09
C GLU A 223 -47.79 -15.57 -40.89
N MET A 224 -47.87 -14.78 -41.97
CA MET A 224 -47.72 -13.33 -41.88
C MET A 224 -48.79 -12.71 -40.97
N GLU A 225 -50.05 -13.11 -41.12
CA GLU A 225 -51.15 -12.61 -40.30
C GLU A 225 -50.97 -13.00 -38.83
N GLU A 226 -50.58 -14.25 -38.55
CA GLU A 226 -50.29 -14.73 -37.19
C GLU A 226 -49.15 -13.94 -36.53
N TRP A 227 -48.07 -13.66 -37.28
CA TRP A 227 -46.97 -12.81 -36.81
C TRP A 227 -47.40 -11.37 -36.57
N LEU A 228 -48.17 -10.77 -37.48
CA LEU A 228 -48.67 -9.40 -37.36
C LEU A 228 -49.55 -9.24 -36.11
N VAL A 229 -50.51 -10.16 -35.90
CA VAL A 229 -51.39 -10.14 -34.73
C VAL A 229 -50.59 -10.29 -33.44
N THR A 230 -49.63 -11.22 -33.40
CA THR A 230 -48.82 -11.50 -32.22
C THR A 230 -47.92 -10.32 -31.85
N LEU A 231 -47.18 -9.79 -32.82
CA LEU A 231 -46.26 -8.68 -32.59
C LEU A 231 -47.01 -7.39 -32.27
N ARG A 232 -48.14 -7.11 -32.95
CA ARG A 232 -49.00 -5.97 -32.64
C ARG A 232 -49.55 -6.03 -31.22
N LYS A 233 -49.99 -7.21 -30.77
CA LYS A 233 -50.48 -7.40 -29.40
C LYS A 233 -49.40 -7.14 -28.36
N ILE A 234 -48.17 -7.58 -28.62
CA ILE A 234 -47.03 -7.37 -27.72
C ILE A 234 -46.65 -5.89 -27.66
N ILE A 235 -46.51 -5.25 -28.81
CA ILE A 235 -46.18 -3.82 -28.90
C ILE A 235 -47.28 -2.98 -28.23
N GLN A 236 -48.55 -3.34 -28.44
CA GLN A 236 -49.68 -2.67 -27.80
C GLN A 236 -49.71 -2.91 -26.29
N SER A 237 -49.37 -4.11 -25.82
CA SER A 237 -49.22 -4.41 -24.39
C SER A 237 -48.07 -3.63 -23.74
N ASN A 238 -46.95 -3.44 -24.45
CA ASN A 238 -45.83 -2.61 -23.98
C ASN A 238 -46.28 -1.14 -23.90
N THR A 239 -47.02 -0.67 -24.92
CA THR A 239 -47.55 0.69 -24.98
C THR A 239 -48.57 0.93 -23.86
N GLU A 240 -49.45 -0.03 -23.57
CA GLU A 240 -50.42 0.07 -22.47
C GLU A 240 -49.74 0.06 -21.09
N SER A 241 -48.64 -0.68 -20.91
CA SER A 241 -47.84 -0.62 -19.67
C SER A 241 -47.18 0.75 -19.48
N LEU A 242 -46.66 1.36 -20.55
CA LEU A 242 -46.09 2.72 -20.54
C LEU A 242 -47.14 3.83 -20.31
N VAL A 243 -48.37 3.62 -20.79
CA VAL A 243 -49.48 4.58 -20.62
C VAL A 243 -50.09 4.50 -19.22
N GLN A 244 -50.04 3.34 -18.56
CA GLN A 244 -50.52 3.20 -17.18
C GLN A 244 -49.61 3.96 -16.18
N GLU A 245 -48.28 3.98 -16.39
CA GLU A 245 -47.37 4.79 -15.56
C GLU A 245 -47.57 6.31 -15.74
N LYS A 246 -48.03 6.77 -16.92
CA LYS A 246 -48.32 8.20 -17.17
C LYS A 246 -49.68 8.67 -16.67
N LYS A 247 -50.61 7.76 -16.35
CA LYS A 247 -51.99 8.11 -15.98
C LYS A 247 -52.17 8.52 -14.50
N ASP A 248 -51.19 8.23 -13.65
CA ASP A 248 -51.23 8.62 -12.23
C ASP A 248 -50.66 10.03 -11.95
N ALA A 249 -50.12 10.74 -12.95
CA ALA A 249 -49.39 11.98 -12.70
C ALA A 249 -50.20 13.30 -12.90
N VAL A 250 -51.30 13.34 -13.66
CA VAL A 250 -51.91 14.65 -14.02
C VAL A 250 -53.45 14.60 -14.16
N GLU A 251 -54.16 14.50 -13.03
CA GLU A 251 -55.41 15.26 -12.84
C GLU A 251 -55.06 16.58 -12.14
N SER A 252 -55.01 17.69 -12.87
CA SER A 252 -55.50 18.99 -12.38
C SER A 252 -55.48 20.07 -13.46
N VAL A 253 -56.68 20.22 -14.04
CA VAL A 253 -57.36 21.47 -14.39
C VAL A 253 -57.06 22.13 -15.75
N GLN A 254 -58.18 22.25 -16.48
CA GLN A 254 -58.44 22.75 -17.83
C GLN A 254 -58.82 24.24 -17.87
N ASP A 255 -58.84 24.73 -19.13
CA ASP A 255 -59.61 25.82 -19.76
C ASP A 255 -59.12 27.27 -19.51
N ASP A 256 -59.06 28.18 -20.50
CA ASP A 256 -59.87 28.27 -21.74
C ASP A 256 -59.21 29.16 -22.83
N GLU A 257 -59.79 29.11 -24.04
CA GLU A 257 -59.36 29.57 -25.38
C GLU A 257 -59.14 31.08 -25.68
N SER A 258 -58.21 31.38 -26.62
CA SER A 258 -58.53 31.75 -28.03
C SER A 258 -57.50 32.66 -28.77
N SER A 259 -57.04 32.15 -29.93
CA SER A 259 -56.73 32.84 -31.21
C SER A 259 -55.34 33.44 -31.56
N THR A 260 -54.68 32.69 -32.48
CA THR A 260 -53.89 33.07 -33.69
C THR A 260 -52.36 33.29 -33.69
N GLN A 261 -51.71 32.48 -34.58
CA GLN A 261 -50.45 32.64 -35.34
C GLN A 261 -49.07 32.25 -34.73
N GLY A 262 -48.41 31.27 -35.38
CA GLY A 262 -46.94 31.13 -35.47
C GLY A 262 -46.36 29.75 -35.10
N LYS A 263 -45.86 28.97 -36.07
CA LYS A 263 -45.04 27.76 -35.85
C LYS A 263 -43.55 28.16 -35.70
N SER A 264 -42.83 27.62 -34.71
CA SER A 264 -41.39 27.84 -34.51
C SER A 264 -40.55 26.64 -35.00
N GLU A 265 -39.61 26.93 -35.89
CA GLU A 265 -38.54 26.05 -36.39
C GLU A 265 -37.42 25.85 -35.34
N ASN A 266 -36.71 24.72 -35.40
CA ASN A 266 -35.63 24.35 -34.49
C ASN A 266 -34.30 25.05 -34.89
N ILE A 267 -33.56 25.57 -33.91
CA ILE A 267 -32.43 26.52 -34.09
C ILE A 267 -31.21 25.88 -34.80
N LEU A 268 -31.09 24.56 -34.76
CA LEU A 268 -29.97 23.84 -35.38
C LEU A 268 -30.11 23.71 -36.91
N GLU A 269 -31.33 23.48 -37.41
CA GLU A 269 -31.62 23.38 -38.85
C GLU A 269 -31.53 24.74 -39.57
N SER A 270 -31.78 25.82 -38.84
CA SER A 270 -31.64 27.20 -39.36
C SER A 270 -30.17 27.63 -39.49
N LEU A 271 -29.25 27.05 -38.71
CA LEU A 271 -27.81 27.30 -38.82
C LEU A 271 -27.18 26.59 -40.04
N GLU A 272 -27.65 25.39 -40.38
CA GLU A 272 -27.17 24.65 -41.57
C GLU A 272 -27.66 25.26 -42.90
N ARG A 273 -28.84 25.91 -42.88
CA ARG A 273 -29.39 26.66 -44.03
C ARG A 273 -28.92 28.11 -44.11
N SER A 274 -28.10 28.57 -43.16
CA SER A 274 -27.56 29.92 -43.16
C SER A 274 -26.62 30.14 -44.35
N MET A 275 -26.80 31.25 -45.07
CA MET A 275 -25.89 31.68 -46.14
C MET A 275 -24.57 32.28 -45.61
N HIS A 276 -24.37 32.28 -44.28
CA HIS A 276 -23.19 32.84 -43.63
C HIS A 276 -22.09 31.77 -43.44
N PRO A 277 -20.87 31.96 -43.99
CA PRO A 277 -19.84 30.92 -44.05
C PRO A 277 -19.42 30.33 -42.69
N GLU A 278 -19.39 31.14 -41.63
CA GLU A 278 -19.00 30.68 -40.28
C GLU A 278 -20.11 29.91 -39.55
N LEU A 279 -21.37 30.22 -39.83
CA LEU A 279 -22.52 29.53 -39.21
C LEU A 279 -22.73 28.15 -39.86
N MET A 280 -22.48 28.04 -41.17
CA MET A 280 -22.42 26.75 -41.88
C MET A 280 -21.28 25.83 -41.41
N LYS A 281 -20.23 26.41 -40.81
CA LYS A 281 -19.12 25.64 -40.25
C LYS A 281 -19.49 25.09 -38.87
N TYR A 282 -20.12 25.92 -38.04
CA TYR A 282 -20.63 25.54 -36.73
C TYR A 282 -21.73 24.47 -36.80
N GLY A 283 -22.63 24.54 -37.79
CA GLY A 283 -23.64 23.51 -38.01
C GLY A 283 -23.07 22.13 -38.38
N ARG A 284 -21.83 22.07 -38.91
CA ARG A 284 -21.17 20.82 -39.33
C ARG A 284 -20.17 20.26 -38.33
N GLU A 285 -19.82 21.00 -37.28
CA GLU A 285 -18.92 20.54 -36.21
C GLU A 285 -19.74 19.80 -35.13
N THR A 286 -20.02 18.52 -35.35
CA THR A 286 -20.78 17.68 -34.40
C THR A 286 -19.95 17.29 -33.18
N ASP A 287 -20.63 16.95 -32.08
CA ASP A 287 -20.03 16.38 -30.84
C ASP A 287 -19.15 15.15 -31.08
N GLN A 288 -19.34 14.42 -32.19
CA GLN A 288 -18.43 13.34 -32.59
C GLN A 288 -17.04 13.82 -33.00
N LEU A 289 -16.91 14.96 -33.68
CA LEU A 289 -15.61 15.55 -34.02
C LEU A 289 -14.92 16.09 -32.75
N ASN A 290 -15.70 16.68 -31.83
CA ASN A 290 -15.21 17.09 -30.52
C ASN A 290 -14.82 15.90 -29.64
N LYS A 291 -15.54 14.77 -29.71
CA LYS A 291 -15.20 13.51 -29.02
C LYS A 291 -13.95 12.86 -29.61
N LEU A 292 -13.81 12.85 -30.94
CA LEU A 292 -12.61 12.37 -31.63
C LEU A 292 -11.40 13.27 -31.33
N SER A 293 -11.59 14.60 -31.30
CA SER A 293 -10.54 15.57 -30.98
C SER A 293 -10.17 15.56 -29.48
N ARG A 294 -11.12 15.26 -28.58
CA ARG A 294 -10.85 15.00 -27.15
C ARG A 294 -10.16 13.66 -26.90
N ASN A 295 -10.31 12.68 -27.79
CA ASN A 295 -9.63 11.38 -27.73
C ASN A 295 -8.28 11.37 -28.47
N ASP A 296 -8.03 12.33 -29.37
CA ASP A 296 -6.78 12.41 -30.12
C ASP A 296 -5.62 12.78 -29.17
N GLY A 297 -4.62 11.90 -29.08
CA GLY A 297 -3.45 12.06 -28.21
C GLY A 297 -3.66 11.72 -26.72
N ARG A 298 -4.87 11.38 -26.26
CA ARG A 298 -5.11 10.93 -24.87
C ARG A 298 -4.98 9.41 -24.74
N GLN A 299 -3.93 8.98 -24.07
CA GLN A 299 -3.77 7.59 -23.65
C GLN A 299 -4.68 7.33 -22.44
N ASN A 300 -5.55 6.32 -22.51
CA ASN A 300 -6.33 5.89 -21.35
C ASN A 300 -5.40 5.19 -20.37
N ILE A 301 -4.95 5.91 -19.33
CA ILE A 301 -4.00 5.40 -18.32
C ILE A 301 -4.52 4.13 -17.64
N PHE A 302 -5.84 3.98 -17.51
CA PHE A 302 -6.48 2.80 -16.92
C PHE A 302 -6.53 1.59 -17.86
N SER A 303 -6.17 1.75 -19.14
CA SER A 303 -6.03 0.63 -20.06
C SER A 303 -4.76 -0.20 -19.82
N PHE A 304 -3.83 0.29 -18.99
CA PHE A 304 -2.60 -0.43 -18.62
C PHE A 304 -2.76 -1.31 -17.36
N ASP A 305 -3.88 -1.20 -16.65
CA ASP A 305 -4.17 -2.00 -15.45
C ASP A 305 -5.33 -2.98 -15.71
N PRO A 306 -5.07 -4.30 -15.79
CA PRO A 306 -6.09 -5.32 -15.98
C PRO A 306 -7.13 -5.41 -14.85
N GLU A 307 -6.83 -4.92 -13.65
CA GLU A 307 -7.76 -4.95 -12.51
C GLU A 307 -8.77 -3.80 -12.58
N VAL A 308 -8.35 -2.62 -13.04
CA VAL A 308 -9.25 -1.45 -13.18
C VAL A 308 -10.27 -1.65 -14.31
N GLN A 309 -9.93 -2.40 -15.35
CA GLN A 309 -10.86 -2.73 -16.45
C GLN A 309 -12.02 -3.64 -16.04
N ARG A 310 -11.92 -4.31 -14.88
CA ARG A 310 -12.95 -5.20 -14.35
C ARG A 310 -13.90 -4.50 -13.37
N LEU A 311 -13.64 -3.23 -13.04
CA LEU A 311 -14.48 -2.47 -12.12
C LEU A 311 -15.65 -1.86 -12.89
N ASP A 312 -16.86 -2.29 -12.52
CA ASP A 312 -18.11 -1.68 -12.98
C ASP A 312 -18.44 -0.50 -12.07
N PHE A 313 -18.40 0.72 -12.61
CA PHE A 313 -18.69 1.96 -11.89
C PHE A 313 -20.17 2.39 -12.04
N SER A 314 -21.01 1.58 -12.70
CA SER A 314 -22.40 1.96 -13.01
C SER A 314 -23.34 2.03 -11.80
N GLY A 315 -22.91 1.54 -10.62
CA GLY A 315 -23.71 1.54 -9.38
C GLY A 315 -23.10 2.32 -8.20
N ILE A 316 -22.08 3.16 -8.43
CA ILE A 316 -21.43 3.93 -7.37
C ILE A 316 -21.93 5.38 -7.43
N GLU A 317 -23.02 5.67 -6.71
CA GLU A 317 -23.15 7.02 -6.15
C GLU A 317 -21.97 7.21 -5.18
N PRO A 318 -21.16 8.27 -5.30
CA PRO A 318 -20.19 8.58 -4.28
C PRO A 318 -20.94 9.12 -3.06
N ASP A 319 -21.36 8.22 -2.18
CA ASP A 319 -21.54 8.59 -0.77
C ASP A 319 -20.17 9.13 -0.33
N VAL A 320 -20.04 10.46 -0.17
CA VAL A 320 -18.78 11.16 0.16
C VAL A 320 -18.40 10.79 1.59
N LYS A 321 -17.92 9.56 1.76
CA LYS A 321 -17.36 9.07 3.01
C LYS A 321 -15.89 9.44 3.05
N PRO A 322 -15.38 9.88 4.22
CA PRO A 322 -13.95 10.04 4.39
C PRO A 322 -13.21 8.78 3.98
N PHE A 323 -11.94 8.90 3.56
CA PHE A 323 -11.12 7.75 3.20
C PHE A 323 -11.22 6.65 4.27
N GLU A 324 -11.84 5.53 3.91
CA GLU A 324 -11.86 4.31 4.70
C GLU A 324 -10.63 3.48 4.33
N GLU A 325 -9.84 3.12 5.33
CA GLU A 325 -8.65 2.29 5.19
C GLU A 325 -9.07 0.93 4.60
N LYS A 326 -8.81 0.71 3.30
CA LYS A 326 -9.18 -0.55 2.61
C LYS A 326 -8.56 -1.73 3.37
N CYS A 327 -9.39 -2.68 3.76
CA CYS A 327 -9.03 -3.82 4.59
C CYS A 327 -7.92 -4.69 3.98
N SER A 328 -6.69 -4.50 4.44
CA SER A 328 -5.72 -5.60 4.55
C SER A 328 -6.37 -6.75 5.31
N ARG A 329 -6.10 -8.01 4.95
CA ARG A 329 -6.57 -9.15 5.78
C ARG A 329 -5.86 -9.07 7.12
N ARG A 330 -6.62 -9.03 8.22
CA ARG A 330 -6.11 -8.92 9.59
C ARG A 330 -6.41 -10.17 10.39
N PHE A 331 -5.42 -10.61 11.15
CA PHE A 331 -5.58 -11.71 12.08
C PHE A 331 -4.77 -11.44 13.35
N VAL A 332 -5.27 -11.93 14.48
CA VAL A 332 -4.57 -11.93 15.75
C VAL A 332 -3.88 -13.27 15.95
N VAL A 333 -2.65 -13.22 16.45
CA VAL A 333 -1.86 -14.37 16.87
C VAL A 333 -1.73 -14.32 18.39
N CYS A 334 -2.37 -15.26 19.07
CA CYS A 334 -2.35 -15.39 20.52
C CYS A 334 -1.38 -16.50 20.93
N CYS A 335 -0.28 -16.15 21.57
CA CYS A 335 0.70 -17.10 22.10
C CYS A 335 0.28 -17.57 23.49
N GLN A 336 0.00 -18.86 23.66
CA GLN A 336 -0.51 -19.41 24.93
C GLN A 336 0.64 -19.89 25.83
N ASP A 337 1.39 -20.88 25.36
CA ASP A 337 2.47 -21.51 26.10
C ASP A 337 3.55 -22.10 25.18
N PHE A 338 4.72 -22.34 25.77
CA PHE A 338 5.82 -23.04 25.15
C PHE A 338 6.46 -24.00 26.15
N SER A 339 6.55 -25.28 25.81
CA SER A 339 7.15 -26.31 26.65
C SER A 339 8.14 -27.17 25.87
N LEU A 340 9.35 -27.32 26.42
CA LEU A 340 10.34 -28.28 25.96
C LEU A 340 10.04 -29.66 26.57
N ASN A 341 10.55 -30.73 25.96
CA ASN A 341 10.37 -32.08 26.52
C ASN A 341 11.07 -32.29 27.89
N LEU A 342 12.07 -31.47 28.20
CA LEU A 342 12.72 -31.45 29.50
C LEU A 342 12.08 -30.37 30.38
N LEU A 343 11.27 -30.79 31.33
CA LEU A 343 10.66 -29.94 32.34
C LEU A 343 11.19 -30.32 33.72
N ALA A 344 11.37 -29.34 34.60
CA ALA A 344 11.71 -29.56 36.00
C ALA A 344 10.88 -28.64 36.91
N GLN A 345 10.74 -29.05 38.16
CA GLN A 345 10.15 -28.21 39.19
C GLN A 345 11.23 -27.30 39.76
N LEU A 346 11.11 -26.00 39.50
CA LEU A 346 12.09 -24.99 39.92
C LEU A 346 11.71 -24.29 41.23
N SER A 347 10.47 -24.44 41.70
CA SER A 347 9.98 -23.85 42.94
C SER A 347 9.42 -24.91 43.90
N ASP A 348 9.64 -24.71 45.19
CA ASP A 348 9.11 -25.57 46.27
C ASP A 348 7.61 -25.32 46.54
N ARG A 349 6.98 -24.41 45.79
CA ARG A 349 5.57 -24.07 45.95
C ARG A 349 4.73 -25.15 45.27
N ALA A 350 3.88 -25.82 46.04
CA ALA A 350 3.06 -26.95 45.57
C ALA A 350 2.08 -26.61 44.42
N GLU A 351 1.86 -25.33 44.11
CA GLU A 351 0.94 -24.87 43.05
C GLU A 351 1.60 -24.68 41.67
N GLU A 352 2.94 -24.64 41.58
CA GLU A 352 3.64 -24.50 40.30
C GLU A 352 4.07 -25.87 39.77
N GLY A 353 3.47 -26.28 38.65
CA GLY A 353 3.85 -27.52 37.95
C GLY A 353 5.26 -27.47 37.33
N PRO A 354 5.72 -28.57 36.74
CA PRO A 354 7.03 -28.63 36.09
C PRO A 354 7.09 -27.64 34.92
N THR A 355 8.21 -26.91 34.80
CA THR A 355 8.41 -25.87 33.79
C THR A 355 9.75 -26.02 33.08
N ASN A 356 9.98 -25.19 32.06
CA ASN A 356 11.26 -25.15 31.34
C ASN A 356 12.39 -24.83 32.31
N VAL A 357 13.50 -25.57 32.18
CA VAL A 357 14.68 -25.43 33.05
C VAL A 357 15.52 -24.19 32.77
N GLU A 358 15.34 -23.59 31.59
CA GLU A 358 16.17 -22.48 31.11
C GLU A 358 15.29 -21.42 30.43
N PRO A 359 15.68 -20.13 30.51
CA PRO A 359 15.00 -19.06 29.80
C PRO A 359 15.09 -19.20 28.29
N PHE A 360 14.04 -18.75 27.62
CA PHE A 360 13.97 -18.66 26.17
C PHE A 360 13.40 -17.32 25.70
N PHE A 361 13.68 -16.94 24.46
CA PHE A 361 13.07 -15.79 23.81
C PHE A 361 12.29 -16.26 22.59
N LEU A 362 11.06 -15.76 22.42
CA LEU A 362 10.19 -16.06 21.30
C LEU A 362 9.95 -14.80 20.47
N SER A 363 10.11 -14.91 19.15
CA SER A 363 9.74 -13.88 18.19
C SER A 363 8.92 -14.46 17.05
N LEU A 364 7.98 -13.68 16.53
CA LEU A 364 7.14 -14.05 15.39
C LEU A 364 7.20 -12.98 14.30
N ALA A 365 7.32 -13.41 13.04
CA ALA A 365 7.29 -12.50 11.89
C ALA A 365 6.73 -13.18 10.64
N LEU A 366 6.25 -12.35 9.70
CA LEU A 366 5.74 -12.78 8.40
C LEU A 366 6.81 -12.69 7.32
N PHE A 367 6.89 -13.74 6.51
CA PHE A 367 7.76 -13.83 5.34
C PHE A 367 6.94 -14.13 4.10
N ASP A 368 7.17 -13.37 3.04
CA ASP A 368 6.58 -13.57 1.72
C ASP A 368 7.63 -14.23 0.80
N LEU A 369 7.39 -15.49 0.42
CA LEU A 369 8.26 -16.21 -0.52
C LEU A 369 8.12 -15.72 -1.97
N LYS A 370 6.94 -15.23 -2.36
CA LYS A 370 6.68 -14.76 -3.72
C LYS A 370 7.45 -13.46 -3.99
N SER A 371 7.45 -12.56 -3.01
CA SER A 371 8.24 -11.31 -3.04
C SER A 371 9.66 -11.48 -2.50
N ASN A 372 9.99 -12.67 -1.96
CA ASN A 372 11.29 -13.03 -1.39
C ASN A 372 11.79 -12.02 -0.33
N CYS A 373 10.92 -11.66 0.62
CA CYS A 373 11.22 -10.70 1.67
C CYS A 373 10.47 -10.98 2.99
N LYS A 374 10.95 -10.37 4.08
CA LYS A 374 10.22 -10.28 5.35
C LYS A 374 9.23 -9.11 5.22
N ILE A 375 7.96 -9.34 5.56
CA ILE A 375 6.86 -8.36 5.35
C ILE A 375 6.24 -7.86 6.65
N SER A 376 6.73 -8.25 7.82
CA SER A 376 6.34 -7.66 9.11
C SER A 376 7.56 -7.36 9.97
N ALA A 377 7.38 -6.48 10.95
CA ALA A 377 8.30 -6.35 12.08
C ALA A 377 8.31 -7.63 12.95
N ASP A 378 9.32 -7.75 13.83
CA ASP A 378 9.38 -8.82 14.83
C ASP A 378 8.41 -8.54 15.99
N PHE A 379 7.53 -9.51 16.25
CA PHE A 379 6.69 -9.53 17.45
C PHE A 379 7.35 -10.40 18.52
N HIS A 380 7.94 -9.75 19.53
CA HIS A 380 8.57 -10.44 20.65
C HIS A 380 7.55 -10.79 21.73
N VAL A 381 7.59 -12.03 22.21
CA VAL A 381 6.68 -12.54 23.25
C VAL A 381 7.49 -13.23 24.35
N ASP A 382 7.16 -12.96 25.60
CA ASP A 382 7.73 -13.67 26.75
C ASP A 382 6.69 -14.62 27.37
N LEU A 383 6.92 -15.92 27.15
CA LEU A 383 6.13 -17.02 27.71
C LEU A 383 6.84 -17.72 28.89
N ASN A 384 7.97 -17.19 29.38
CA ASN A 384 8.65 -17.74 30.55
C ASN A 384 7.78 -17.52 31.81
N PRO A 385 7.68 -18.51 32.71
CA PRO A 385 7.06 -18.28 34.02
C PRO A 385 7.94 -17.37 34.90
N PRO A 386 7.38 -16.79 35.98
CA PRO A 386 8.12 -15.90 36.87
C PRO A 386 9.45 -16.47 37.39
N SER A 387 9.48 -17.74 37.80
CA SER A 387 10.69 -18.41 38.31
C SER A 387 11.84 -18.50 37.29
N VAL A 388 11.50 -18.60 36.00
CA VAL A 388 12.49 -18.61 34.92
C VAL A 388 12.90 -17.18 34.55
N ARG A 389 11.98 -16.21 34.61
CA ARG A 389 12.30 -14.79 34.41
C ARG A 389 13.28 -14.26 35.43
N GLU A 390 13.18 -14.72 36.68
CA GLU A 390 14.14 -14.35 37.74
C GLU A 390 15.59 -14.73 37.39
N MET A 391 15.81 -15.74 36.53
CA MET A 391 17.15 -16.11 36.07
C MET A 391 17.77 -15.09 35.10
N LEU A 392 16.95 -14.23 34.50
CA LEU A 392 17.39 -13.18 33.57
C LEU A 392 17.65 -11.84 34.26
N LEU A 393 17.24 -11.68 35.53
CA LEU A 393 17.41 -10.45 36.27
C LEU A 393 18.87 -10.28 36.71
N ASP A 394 19.42 -9.10 36.47
CA ASP A 394 20.77 -8.75 36.90
C ASP A 394 20.75 -8.42 38.40
N ASN A 395 21.47 -9.19 39.22
CA ASN A 395 21.56 -8.97 40.68
C ASN A 395 22.37 -7.70 41.05
N SER A 396 22.65 -6.82 40.09
CA SER A 396 23.57 -5.68 40.18
C SER A 396 22.88 -4.35 40.52
N GLU A 397 21.55 -4.26 40.41
CA GLU A 397 20.78 -3.11 40.92
C GLU A 397 20.56 -3.29 42.44
N PRO A 398 21.01 -2.37 43.30
CA PRO A 398 20.79 -2.49 44.73
C PRO A 398 19.30 -2.42 45.01
N ARG A 399 18.74 -3.50 45.57
CA ARG A 399 17.43 -3.45 46.24
C ARG A 399 17.52 -2.31 47.25
N ALA A 400 16.77 -1.24 47.01
CA ALA A 400 16.58 -0.17 47.99
C ALA A 400 15.79 -0.75 49.17
N GLU A 401 16.47 -1.42 50.09
CA GLU A 401 15.93 -1.78 51.39
C GLU A 401 15.84 -0.51 52.24
N GLY A 402 14.61 -0.11 52.54
CA GLY A 402 14.27 0.74 53.66
C GLY A 402 13.97 2.20 53.31
N THR A 403 12.69 2.51 53.07
CA THR A 403 11.91 3.48 53.88
C THR A 403 10.43 3.25 53.58
N GLN A 404 9.62 3.00 54.61
CA GLN A 404 8.16 3.05 54.49
C GLN A 404 7.75 4.46 54.02
N GLY A 405 6.94 4.54 52.95
CA GLY A 405 6.20 5.76 52.60
C GLY A 405 6.58 6.44 51.30
N HIS A 406 6.35 5.79 50.16
CA HIS A 406 5.70 6.35 48.96
C HIS A 406 5.72 5.31 47.83
N CYS A 407 4.56 4.89 47.33
CA CYS A 407 4.50 4.18 46.06
C CYS A 407 4.99 5.15 44.96
N PRO A 408 6.00 4.80 44.15
CA PRO A 408 6.29 5.57 42.95
C PRO A 408 5.05 5.46 42.06
N GLY A 409 4.51 6.60 41.60
CA GLY A 409 3.34 6.64 40.73
C GLY A 409 3.56 5.70 39.54
N GLN A 410 2.57 4.86 39.24
CA GLN A 410 2.62 3.98 38.07
C GLN A 410 3.00 4.80 36.84
N SER A 411 4.08 4.42 36.16
CA SER A 411 4.47 5.01 34.88
C SER A 411 3.32 4.78 33.90
N LEU A 412 2.70 5.87 33.45
CA LEU A 412 1.60 5.83 32.48
C LEU A 412 2.15 6.12 31.09
N VAL A 413 1.89 5.21 30.17
CA VAL A 413 2.21 5.37 28.76
C VAL A 413 0.90 5.60 28.04
N HIS A 414 0.74 6.79 27.47
CA HIS A 414 -0.47 7.14 26.72
C HIS A 414 -1.78 6.97 27.53
N GLY A 415 -1.70 7.18 28.85
CA GLY A 415 -2.83 7.06 29.78
C GLY A 415 -3.12 5.65 30.28
N VAL A 416 -2.28 4.66 29.95
CA VAL A 416 -2.39 3.25 30.39
C VAL A 416 -1.16 2.86 31.22
N PRO A 417 -1.28 2.03 32.28
CA PRO A 417 -0.13 1.55 33.03
C PRO A 417 0.89 0.81 32.16
N GLU A 418 2.17 1.17 32.26
CA GLU A 418 3.27 0.52 31.53
C GLU A 418 3.34 -1.00 31.80
N SER A 419 2.88 -1.44 32.97
CA SER A 419 2.80 -2.86 33.34
C SER A 419 1.97 -3.72 32.39
N CYS A 420 0.93 -3.16 31.77
CA CYS A 420 0.09 -3.86 30.78
C CYS A 420 0.83 -4.15 29.47
N LEU A 421 1.93 -3.44 29.20
CA LEU A 421 2.70 -3.54 27.96
C LEU A 421 3.97 -4.40 28.11
N LEU A 422 4.31 -4.83 29.32
CA LEU A 422 5.55 -5.59 29.59
C LEU A 422 5.51 -7.01 29.01
N TYR A 423 4.34 -7.66 29.01
CA TYR A 423 4.19 -9.08 28.70
C TYR A 423 3.02 -9.34 27.73
N ILE A 424 2.97 -8.58 26.63
CA ILE A 424 1.94 -8.75 25.60
C ILE A 424 2.10 -10.11 24.92
N LYS A 425 1.01 -10.89 24.88
CA LYS A 425 0.97 -12.24 24.27
C LYS A 425 0.20 -12.29 22.95
N GLN A 426 -0.43 -11.19 22.56
CA GLN A 426 -1.29 -11.12 21.38
C GLN A 426 -0.74 -10.10 20.38
N GLY A 427 -0.44 -10.56 19.16
CA GLY A 427 0.04 -9.74 18.06
C GLY A 427 -0.97 -9.68 16.93
N VAL A 428 -1.35 -8.48 16.49
CA VAL A 428 -2.24 -8.28 15.34
C VAL A 428 -1.41 -8.04 14.09
N PHE A 429 -1.55 -8.94 13.11
CA PHE A 429 -0.86 -8.85 11.83
C PHE A 429 -1.83 -8.44 10.74
N SER A 430 -1.34 -7.61 9.81
CA SER A 430 -2.06 -7.13 8.64
C SER A 430 -1.30 -7.54 7.38
N VAL A 431 -2.03 -7.98 6.36
CA VAL A 431 -1.45 -8.35 5.06
C VAL A 431 -2.23 -7.65 3.95
N THR A 432 -1.57 -6.71 3.29
CA THR A 432 -2.13 -5.90 2.21
C THR A 432 -2.45 -6.74 0.97
N ASN A 433 -1.58 -7.65 0.57
CA ASN A 433 -1.77 -8.52 -0.60
C ASN A 433 -1.67 -10.01 -0.20
N PRO A 434 -2.73 -10.61 0.35
CA PRO A 434 -2.68 -11.98 0.88
C PRO A 434 -2.56 -13.03 -0.23
N HIS A 435 -1.63 -13.97 -0.08
CA HIS A 435 -1.51 -15.15 -0.94
C HIS A 435 -0.99 -16.36 -0.16
N THR A 436 -1.03 -17.55 -0.77
CA THR A 436 -0.72 -18.84 -0.12
C THR A 436 0.76 -19.09 0.15
N GLU A 437 1.64 -18.13 -0.14
CA GLU A 437 3.10 -18.26 0.04
C GLU A 437 3.63 -17.28 1.09
N ILE A 438 2.75 -16.82 1.98
CA ILE A 438 3.08 -16.04 3.17
C ILE A 438 3.16 -17.00 4.36
N PHE A 439 4.26 -16.95 5.09
CA PHE A 439 4.55 -17.82 6.23
C PHE A 439 4.67 -16.99 7.51
N LEU A 440 3.98 -17.42 8.56
CA LEU A 440 4.25 -17.00 9.93
C LEU A 440 5.38 -17.86 10.50
N VAL A 441 6.50 -17.22 10.81
CA VAL A 441 7.68 -17.89 11.36
C VAL A 441 7.80 -17.55 12.83
N ALA A 442 7.79 -18.57 13.68
CA ALA A 442 8.13 -18.46 15.09
C ALA A 442 9.60 -18.88 15.30
N ARG A 443 10.41 -18.00 15.87
CA ARG A 443 11.80 -18.26 16.25
C ARG A 443 11.91 -18.34 17.76
N VAL A 444 12.48 -19.45 18.24
CA VAL A 444 12.75 -19.69 19.66
C VAL A 444 14.25 -19.71 19.89
N GLU A 445 14.72 -18.83 20.75
CA GLU A 445 16.12 -18.75 21.19
C GLU A 445 16.22 -19.29 22.61
N LYS A 446 17.18 -20.19 22.86
CA LYS A 446 17.45 -20.71 24.19
C LYS A 446 18.70 -20.02 24.76
N VAL A 447 18.65 -19.60 26.02
CA VAL A 447 19.83 -19.08 26.72
C VAL A 447 20.75 -20.25 27.07
N LEU A 448 21.86 -20.42 26.34
CA LEU A 448 22.70 -21.62 26.39
C LEU A 448 23.40 -21.88 27.74
N GLN A 449 23.41 -23.16 28.15
CA GLN A 449 24.65 -23.93 28.34
C GLN A 449 24.63 -25.19 27.45
N GLY A 450 25.47 -25.25 26.43
CA GLY A 450 25.80 -26.48 25.69
C GLY A 450 24.67 -27.16 24.89
N SER A 451 25.01 -28.28 24.24
CA SER A 451 24.02 -29.19 23.65
C SER A 451 23.15 -29.76 24.76
N ILE A 452 21.81 -29.76 24.59
CA ILE A 452 20.91 -30.38 25.57
C ILE A 452 21.32 -31.82 25.88
N ALA A 453 21.86 -32.55 24.89
CA ALA A 453 22.38 -33.90 25.06
C ALA A 453 23.49 -34.02 26.12
N HIS A 454 24.41 -33.05 26.21
CA HIS A 454 25.47 -33.07 27.23
C HIS A 454 24.96 -32.68 28.63
N CYS A 455 23.99 -31.76 28.69
CA CYS A 455 23.43 -31.32 29.98
C CYS A 455 22.45 -32.34 30.57
N VAL A 456 21.75 -33.12 29.72
CA VAL A 456 20.80 -34.16 30.13
C VAL A 456 21.42 -35.55 30.28
N GLU A 457 22.64 -35.80 29.77
CA GLU A 457 23.33 -37.09 29.88
C GLU A 457 23.41 -37.65 31.31
N PRO A 458 23.62 -36.83 32.37
CA PRO A 458 23.58 -37.30 33.75
C PRO A 458 22.18 -37.71 34.23
N TYR A 459 21.13 -37.15 33.63
CA TYR A 459 19.74 -37.26 34.06
C TYR A 459 18.93 -38.28 33.23
N MET A 460 19.40 -38.66 32.04
CA MET A 460 18.72 -39.61 31.14
C MET A 460 19.08 -41.09 31.37
N LYS A 461 19.97 -41.40 32.33
CA LYS A 461 20.14 -42.79 32.79
C LYS A 461 18.95 -43.17 33.67
N ASN A 462 17.83 -43.60 33.05
CA ASN A 462 16.86 -44.60 33.57
C ASN A 462 15.41 -44.47 33.02
N SER A 463 15.18 -44.08 31.77
CA SER A 463 13.82 -44.14 31.21
C SER A 463 13.80 -44.72 29.80
N ASP A 464 13.27 -45.94 29.70
CA ASP A 464 12.90 -46.63 28.46
C ASP A 464 12.01 -45.72 27.59
N PRO A 465 12.32 -45.50 26.30
CA PRO A 465 11.59 -44.55 25.43
C PRO A 465 10.27 -45.11 24.88
N GLY A 466 9.68 -46.11 25.53
CA GLY A 466 8.56 -46.90 25.01
C GLY A 466 7.24 -46.68 25.74
N LYS A 467 6.61 -45.51 25.59
CA LYS A 467 5.14 -45.29 25.58
C LYS A 467 4.80 -43.81 25.72
N GLY A 468 4.34 -43.20 24.63
CA GLY A 468 3.71 -41.88 24.63
C GLY A 468 2.70 -41.83 23.50
N THR A 469 1.45 -42.12 23.85
CA THR A 469 0.27 -42.13 22.98
C THR A 469 0.09 -40.76 22.34
N LEU A 470 -0.08 -40.72 21.01
CA LEU A 470 -0.40 -39.51 20.25
C LEU A 470 -1.84 -39.11 20.55
N ASP A 471 -2.07 -37.84 20.90
CA ASP A 471 -3.40 -37.25 21.00
C ASP A 471 -3.60 -36.16 19.95
N ALA A 472 -4.81 -36.15 19.41
CA ALA A 472 -5.25 -35.53 18.18
C ALA A 472 -6.04 -34.26 18.49
N ASP A 473 -5.36 -33.12 18.52
CA ASP A 473 -5.97 -31.80 18.32
C ASP A 473 -4.90 -30.86 17.77
N ALA A 474 -5.30 -29.98 16.85
CA ALA A 474 -4.44 -29.24 15.92
C ALA A 474 -3.22 -28.55 16.58
N LYS A 475 -2.07 -29.23 16.55
CA LYS A 475 -0.77 -28.71 17.02
C LYS A 475 0.04 -28.16 15.86
N PHE A 476 0.68 -27.02 16.08
CA PHE A 476 1.55 -26.31 15.15
C PHE A 476 2.64 -27.22 14.55
N SER A 477 3.25 -26.82 13.43
CA SER A 477 4.33 -27.56 12.77
C SER A 477 5.47 -27.96 13.72
N PRO A 478 6.18 -29.08 13.46
CA PRO A 478 7.34 -29.46 14.28
C PRO A 478 8.33 -28.31 14.40
N LEU A 479 8.89 -28.09 15.59
CA LEU A 479 10.00 -27.15 15.76
C LEU A 479 11.25 -27.75 15.13
N TYR A 480 11.94 -26.98 14.29
CA TYR A 480 13.14 -27.44 13.60
C TYR A 480 14.39 -26.78 14.18
N LYS A 481 15.46 -27.56 14.32
CA LYS A 481 16.76 -27.00 14.69
C LYS A 481 17.27 -26.10 13.58
N GLN A 482 17.55 -24.84 13.92
CA GLN A 482 18.20 -23.90 13.04
C GLN A 482 19.73 -24.03 13.12
N ASP A 483 20.41 -23.97 11.98
CA ASP A 483 21.88 -23.94 11.90
C ASP A 483 22.41 -22.56 12.33
N SER A 484 23.36 -22.54 13.27
CA SER A 484 23.98 -21.32 13.78
C SER A 484 24.75 -20.52 12.72
N GLY A 485 25.09 -21.13 11.58
CA GLY A 485 25.74 -20.46 10.44
C GLY A 485 24.78 -20.02 9.34
N LYS A 486 23.46 -20.16 9.50
CA LYS A 486 22.44 -19.79 8.51
C LYS A 486 21.28 -19.06 9.21
N LEU A 487 21.56 -17.85 9.67
CA LEU A 487 20.62 -17.10 10.50
C LEU A 487 19.95 -15.94 9.76
N SER A 488 20.49 -15.55 8.60
CA SER A 488 20.00 -14.42 7.82
C SER A 488 18.56 -14.61 7.33
N ASN A 489 17.85 -13.50 7.07
CA ASN A 489 16.52 -13.54 6.46
C ASN A 489 16.54 -14.23 5.09
N GLU A 490 17.64 -14.12 4.33
CA GLU A 490 17.80 -14.81 3.05
C GLU A 490 17.86 -16.34 3.23
N ASP A 491 18.53 -16.81 4.28
CA ASP A 491 18.61 -18.24 4.58
C ASP A 491 17.30 -18.78 5.13
N MET A 492 16.55 -17.96 5.89
CA MET A 492 15.18 -18.29 6.30
C MET A 492 14.25 -18.45 5.08
N LEU A 493 14.32 -17.54 4.10
CA LEU A 493 13.54 -17.65 2.86
C LEU A 493 13.91 -18.91 2.06
N LYS A 494 15.20 -19.26 1.98
CA LYS A 494 15.65 -20.52 1.36
C LYS A 494 15.10 -21.74 2.11
N LEU A 495 15.15 -21.73 3.45
CA LEU A 495 14.62 -22.81 4.29
C LEU A 495 13.11 -23.01 4.06
N LEU A 496 12.34 -21.91 3.99
CA LEU A 496 10.91 -21.94 3.71
C LEU A 496 10.60 -22.46 2.29
N ALA A 497 11.43 -22.10 1.29
CA ALA A 497 11.31 -22.63 -0.07
C ALA A 497 11.61 -24.13 -0.16
N GLU A 498 12.57 -24.63 0.64
CA GLU A 498 12.85 -26.06 0.80
C GLU A 498 11.74 -26.79 1.57
N TYR A 499 11.15 -26.15 2.57
CA TYR A 499 10.03 -26.70 3.35
C TYR A 499 8.81 -27.01 2.48
N LYS A 500 8.55 -26.21 1.43
CA LYS A 500 7.50 -26.47 0.43
C LYS A 500 7.73 -27.76 -0.38
N LYS A 501 8.93 -28.35 -0.35
CA LYS A 501 9.33 -29.56 -1.10
C LYS A 501 9.69 -30.70 -0.14
N PRO A 502 8.71 -31.31 0.56
CA PRO A 502 8.95 -32.25 1.65
C PRO A 502 9.75 -33.51 1.25
N GLU A 503 9.74 -33.90 -0.03
CA GLU A 503 10.50 -35.05 -0.53
C GLU A 503 12.03 -34.91 -0.43
N LYS A 504 12.55 -33.68 -0.23
CA LYS A 504 13.99 -33.39 -0.24
C LYS A 504 14.57 -32.98 1.12
N THR A 505 13.73 -32.72 2.12
CA THR A 505 14.14 -31.94 3.30
C THR A 505 14.14 -32.79 4.55
N LYS A 506 15.34 -33.18 5.04
CA LYS A 506 15.52 -33.83 6.35
C LYS A 506 15.84 -32.77 7.40
N LEU A 507 14.82 -32.07 7.89
CA LEU A 507 14.99 -31.12 9.00
C LEU A 507 14.99 -31.87 10.33
N GLN A 508 15.91 -31.51 11.23
CA GLN A 508 15.97 -32.10 12.57
C GLN A 508 14.86 -31.52 13.45
N VAL A 509 13.93 -32.36 13.88
CA VAL A 509 12.83 -31.98 14.78
C VAL A 509 13.34 -31.89 16.22
N ILE A 510 12.94 -30.83 16.92
CA ILE A 510 13.13 -30.63 18.35
C ILE A 510 11.84 -31.05 19.07
N PRO A 511 11.90 -31.97 20.05
CA PRO A 511 10.73 -32.37 20.82
C PRO A 511 10.30 -31.24 21.77
N ALA A 512 9.32 -30.45 21.34
CA ALA A 512 8.77 -29.31 22.06
C ALA A 512 7.36 -28.99 21.53
N GLN A 513 6.56 -28.28 22.34
CA GLN A 513 5.21 -27.84 21.99
C GLN A 513 5.12 -26.33 22.12
N LEU A 514 4.64 -25.67 21.06
CA LEU A 514 4.34 -24.24 21.02
C LEU A 514 2.86 -24.08 20.68
N ASN A 515 2.07 -23.57 21.62
CA ASN A 515 0.64 -23.41 21.46
C ASN A 515 0.31 -21.97 21.05
N ILE A 516 -0.14 -21.81 19.80
CA ILE A 516 -0.52 -20.54 19.20
C ILE A 516 -1.93 -20.66 18.62
N ILE A 517 -2.78 -19.68 18.91
CA ILE A 517 -4.11 -19.55 18.30
C ILE A 517 -4.08 -18.40 17.30
N ILE A 518 -4.53 -18.65 16.08
CA ILE A 518 -4.68 -17.63 15.03
C ILE A 518 -6.16 -17.42 14.76
N LYS A 519 -6.63 -16.17 14.80
CA LYS A 519 -8.03 -15.81 14.51
C LYS A 519 -8.07 -14.63 13.55
N ASP A 520 -8.88 -14.71 12.50
CA ASP A 520 -9.22 -13.53 11.70
C ASP A 520 -10.00 -12.54 12.59
N ILE A 521 -9.72 -11.24 12.46
CA ILE A 521 -10.33 -10.19 13.30
C ILE A 521 -10.94 -9.06 12.46
N PRO A 522 -12.02 -8.42 12.96
CA PRO A 522 -12.61 -7.27 12.31
C PRO A 522 -11.80 -5.97 12.54
N LEU A 523 -12.21 -4.86 11.92
CA LEU A 523 -11.55 -3.56 12.06
C LEU A 523 -11.69 -2.98 13.48
N ASP A 524 -12.81 -3.22 14.14
CA ASP A 524 -13.21 -2.71 15.47
C ASP A 524 -12.74 -3.60 16.64
N PHE A 525 -11.70 -4.41 16.42
CA PHE A 525 -11.08 -5.24 17.45
C PHE A 525 -10.67 -4.42 18.68
N THR A 526 -11.18 -4.81 19.86
CA THR A 526 -11.02 -4.10 21.13
C THR A 526 -9.63 -4.28 21.74
N ASN A 527 -9.25 -3.41 22.68
CA ASN A 527 -8.08 -3.57 23.56
C ASN A 527 -6.75 -3.78 22.81
N CYS A 528 -6.64 -3.10 21.66
CA CYS A 528 -5.50 -3.17 20.78
C CYS A 528 -4.68 -1.87 20.82
N PHE A 529 -3.37 -2.01 20.74
CA PHE A 529 -2.44 -0.89 20.59
C PHE A 529 -1.88 -0.85 19.18
N THR A 530 -1.58 0.34 18.69
CA THR A 530 -0.75 0.50 17.49
C THR A 530 0.67 -0.03 17.74
N ALA A 531 1.46 -0.19 16.67
CA ALA A 531 2.88 -0.55 16.78
C ALA A 531 3.73 0.45 17.60
N SER A 532 3.20 1.64 17.91
CA SER A 532 3.84 2.66 18.76
C SER A 532 3.29 2.67 20.20
N TYR A 533 2.56 1.62 20.60
CA TYR A 533 1.88 1.51 21.90
C TYR A 533 0.84 2.60 22.19
N ILE A 534 0.21 3.14 21.14
CA ILE A 534 -0.92 4.07 21.30
C ILE A 534 -2.24 3.27 21.27
N PRO A 535 -3.14 3.41 22.26
CA PRO A 535 -4.41 2.68 22.31
C PRO A 535 -5.34 2.97 21.12
N ILE A 536 -5.98 1.93 20.59
CA ILE A 536 -6.94 1.95 19.47
C ILE A 536 -8.37 1.79 20.01
N LYS A 537 -9.32 2.56 19.48
CA LYS A 537 -10.74 2.48 19.80
C LYS A 537 -11.36 1.24 19.13
N PRO A 538 -12.27 0.53 19.79
CA PRO A 538 -12.68 0.69 21.21
C PRO A 538 -11.61 0.17 22.19
N PHE A 539 -11.39 0.91 23.29
CA PHE A 539 -10.39 0.56 24.31
C PHE A 539 -10.99 0.59 25.71
N GLU A 540 -10.88 -0.53 26.43
CA GLU A 540 -11.34 -0.69 27.81
C GLU A 540 -10.15 -0.49 28.77
N LYS A 541 -10.32 0.35 29.79
CA LYS A 541 -9.20 0.77 30.66
C LYS A 541 -8.65 -0.32 31.58
N ASP A 542 -9.38 -1.42 31.77
CA ASP A 542 -9.08 -2.47 32.76
C ASP A 542 -8.93 -3.87 32.13
N SER A 543 -8.65 -3.97 30.83
CA SER A 543 -8.46 -5.27 30.18
C SER A 543 -7.06 -5.85 30.44
N GLU A 544 -7.01 -7.10 30.90
CA GLU A 544 -5.75 -7.85 31.07
C GLU A 544 -5.23 -8.42 29.72
N ASP A 545 -6.13 -8.63 28.76
CA ASP A 545 -5.84 -9.22 27.45
C ASP A 545 -5.64 -8.14 26.40
N VAL A 546 -4.41 -7.64 26.36
CA VAL A 546 -3.98 -6.60 25.43
C VAL A 546 -3.36 -7.22 24.17
N ALA A 547 -3.67 -6.65 23.01
CA ALA A 547 -2.98 -6.94 21.76
C ALA A 547 -2.19 -5.72 21.23
N VAL A 548 -1.18 -5.98 20.42
CA VAL A 548 -0.42 -4.93 19.72
C VAL A 548 -0.36 -5.20 18.21
N GLU A 549 -0.56 -4.17 17.42
CA GLU A 549 -0.36 -4.22 15.97
C GLU A 549 1.12 -4.37 15.65
N VAL A 550 1.42 -5.35 14.81
CA VAL A 550 2.73 -5.57 14.25
C VAL A 550 2.80 -4.81 12.93
N GLU A 551 3.85 -3.99 12.78
CA GLU A 551 4.04 -3.15 11.60
C GLU A 551 4.22 -4.01 10.34
N GLU A 552 3.48 -3.70 9.28
CA GLU A 552 3.62 -4.36 7.97
C GLU A 552 4.73 -3.64 7.18
N LEU A 553 5.80 -4.36 6.85
CA LEU A 553 6.91 -3.85 6.06
C LEU A 553 6.59 -4.03 4.57
N VAL A 554 5.70 -3.17 4.07
CA VAL A 554 5.18 -3.25 2.70
C VAL A 554 6.29 -2.99 1.66
N PRO A 555 6.43 -3.84 0.62
CA PRO A 555 7.36 -3.58 -0.48
C PRO A 555 7.10 -2.24 -1.18
N GLU A 556 8.16 -1.62 -1.68
CA GLU A 556 8.18 -0.21 -2.12
C GLU A 556 7.13 0.17 -3.17
N ALA A 557 6.66 -0.78 -3.99
CA ALA A 557 5.61 -0.55 -4.98
C ALA A 557 4.20 -0.38 -4.38
N ALA A 558 3.88 -1.04 -3.26
CA ALA A 558 2.56 -0.98 -2.64
C ALA A 558 2.43 0.13 -1.56
N LYS A 559 3.56 0.66 -1.09
CA LYS A 559 3.64 1.72 -0.07
C LYS A 559 2.95 3.04 -0.51
N TYR A 560 2.83 3.29 -1.81
CA TYR A 560 2.20 4.50 -2.36
C TYR A 560 0.75 4.33 -2.77
N CYS A 561 0.19 3.11 -2.65
CA CYS A 561 -1.19 2.84 -3.01
C CYS A 561 -2.19 3.36 -1.96
N TYR A 562 -1.72 3.80 -0.80
CA TYR A 562 -2.56 4.27 0.31
C TYR A 562 -2.05 5.61 0.85
N PRO A 563 -2.94 6.60 1.05
CA PRO A 563 -2.57 7.84 1.70
C PRO A 563 -2.18 7.57 3.16
N TYR A 564 -1.07 8.15 3.62
CA TYR A 564 -0.70 8.09 5.03
C TYR A 564 -1.71 8.88 5.87
N THR A 565 -2.53 8.18 6.66
CA THR A 565 -3.53 8.79 7.54
C THR A 565 -3.03 9.00 8.98
N VAL A 566 -1.92 8.35 9.35
CA VAL A 566 -1.36 8.31 10.70
C VAL A 566 0.11 8.77 10.70
N TYR A 567 0.52 9.48 11.75
CA TYR A 567 1.91 9.80 12.01
C TYR A 567 2.73 8.53 12.36
N LYS A 568 3.85 8.32 11.66
CA LYS A 568 4.88 7.31 12.01
C LYS A 568 6.27 7.90 11.80
N ASN A 569 7.20 7.54 12.67
CA ASN A 569 8.59 7.99 12.56
C ASN A 569 9.56 6.99 13.19
N HIS A 570 9.67 5.81 12.59
CA HIS A 570 10.51 4.72 13.08
C HIS A 570 11.70 4.47 12.16
N LEU A 571 12.80 4.01 12.76
CA LEU A 571 13.97 3.48 12.08
C LEU A 571 14.17 2.03 12.51
N TYR A 572 14.28 1.14 11.56
CA TYR A 572 14.63 -0.26 11.79
C TYR A 572 16.10 -0.47 11.42
N VAL A 573 16.89 -0.96 12.38
CA VAL A 573 18.32 -1.22 12.21
C VAL A 573 18.56 -2.72 12.34
N TYR A 574 19.22 -3.28 11.34
CA TYR A 574 19.56 -4.70 11.27
C TYR A 574 21.08 -4.85 11.23
N PRO A 575 21.74 -5.19 12.35
CA PRO A 575 23.06 -5.81 12.30
C PRO A 575 22.95 -7.09 11.46
N LEU A 576 23.83 -7.27 10.47
CA LEU A 576 23.76 -8.43 9.57
C LEU A 576 24.93 -9.38 9.77
N HIS A 577 26.16 -8.85 9.75
CA HIS A 577 27.34 -9.70 9.80
C HIS A 577 28.60 -8.94 10.22
N LEU A 578 29.47 -9.58 10.99
CA LEU A 578 30.79 -9.08 11.35
C LEU A 578 31.87 -10.07 10.91
N LYS A 579 32.89 -9.63 10.17
CA LYS A 579 34.02 -10.46 9.69
C LYS A 579 35.25 -10.26 10.55
N TYR A 580 35.43 -11.06 11.60
CA TYR A 580 36.51 -10.90 12.59
C TYR A 580 37.52 -12.06 12.64
N GLU A 581 37.38 -13.06 11.78
CA GLU A 581 38.27 -14.24 11.70
C GLU A 581 39.73 -13.91 11.37
N ASN A 582 39.99 -12.96 10.46
CA ASN A 582 41.34 -12.70 9.94
C ASN A 582 42.05 -11.47 10.53
N GLN A 583 41.39 -10.73 11.42
CA GLN A 583 42.01 -9.54 12.02
C GLN A 583 42.99 -9.93 13.13
N LYS A 584 44.07 -9.16 13.28
CA LYS A 584 45.16 -9.45 14.23
C LYS A 584 45.11 -8.65 15.54
N VAL A 585 44.25 -7.62 15.61
CA VAL A 585 44.19 -6.68 16.74
C VAL A 585 43.57 -7.33 17.98
N PHE A 586 42.50 -8.09 17.77
CA PHE A 586 41.70 -8.77 18.79
C PHE A 586 41.65 -10.27 18.50
N ALA A 587 42.80 -10.94 18.38
CA ALA A 587 42.89 -12.34 17.92
C ALA A 587 42.10 -13.36 18.77
N LYS A 588 41.72 -13.02 20.00
CA LYS A 588 40.93 -13.88 20.90
C LYS A 588 39.41 -13.71 20.77
N ALA A 589 38.93 -12.67 20.08
CA ALA A 589 37.50 -12.36 20.00
C ALA A 589 36.75 -13.44 19.20
N ARG A 590 35.81 -14.14 19.85
CA ARG A 590 35.04 -15.25 19.26
C ARG A 590 33.65 -15.46 19.87
N ASN A 591 33.24 -14.61 20.80
CA ASN A 591 31.89 -14.59 21.38
C ASN A 591 31.49 -13.12 21.33
N ILE A 592 31.07 -12.64 20.17
CA ILE A 592 30.99 -11.20 19.92
C ILE A 592 29.56 -10.72 20.10
N ALA A 593 29.36 -9.81 21.05
CA ALA A 593 28.13 -9.05 21.22
C ALA A 593 28.23 -7.71 20.48
N VAL A 594 27.11 -7.26 19.92
CA VAL A 594 26.99 -5.95 19.28
C VAL A 594 26.00 -5.12 20.08
N CYS A 595 26.49 -4.06 20.71
CA CYS A 595 25.67 -3.05 21.36
C CYS A 595 25.39 -1.92 20.36
N VAL A 596 24.12 -1.60 20.16
CA VAL A 596 23.66 -0.54 19.26
C VAL A 596 23.08 0.60 20.07
N GLU A 597 23.55 1.80 19.80
CA GLU A 597 23.13 3.04 20.44
C GLU A 597 22.74 4.07 19.38
N PHE A 598 21.74 4.90 19.69
CA PHE A 598 21.39 6.07 18.90
C PHE A 598 21.84 7.34 19.64
N ARG A 599 22.65 8.18 19.00
CA ARG A 599 23.25 9.37 19.60
C ARG A 599 23.01 10.60 18.73
N ASP A 600 22.93 11.76 19.38
CA ASP A 600 22.82 13.08 18.76
C ASP A 600 24.13 13.89 18.80
N SER A 601 25.17 13.40 19.49
CA SER A 601 26.50 14.03 19.55
C SER A 601 27.61 12.98 19.65
N ASP A 602 28.80 13.33 19.15
CA ASP A 602 30.05 12.55 19.20
C ASP A 602 31.09 13.15 20.17
N GLU A 603 30.63 14.03 21.07
CA GLU A 603 31.38 14.55 22.20
C GLU A 603 31.59 13.44 23.26
N ALA A 604 32.67 13.55 24.05
CA ALA A 604 33.11 12.46 24.93
C ALA A 604 32.11 12.12 26.05
N ASP A 605 31.29 13.09 26.46
CA ASP A 605 30.23 12.98 27.47
C ASP A 605 28.83 12.75 26.87
N ALA A 606 28.73 12.65 25.53
CA ALA A 606 27.47 12.41 24.85
C ALA A 606 26.85 11.08 25.30
N ARG A 607 25.57 11.15 25.67
CA ARG A 607 24.79 9.99 26.12
C ARG A 607 23.90 9.47 25.00
N PRO A 608 23.67 8.15 24.93
CA PRO A 608 22.68 7.59 24.03
C PRO A 608 21.26 8.07 24.36
N LEU A 609 20.44 8.26 23.33
CA LEU A 609 19.04 8.64 23.43
C LEU A 609 18.20 7.42 23.85
N LYS A 610 17.26 7.63 24.79
CA LYS A 610 16.31 6.59 25.24
C LYS A 610 15.14 6.51 24.27
N CYS A 611 15.36 5.86 23.13
CA CYS A 611 14.39 5.80 22.03
C CYS A 611 14.39 4.47 21.28
N ILE A 612 15.06 3.44 21.79
CA ILE A 612 15.06 2.10 21.21
C ILE A 612 13.95 1.28 21.89
N TYR A 613 13.10 0.60 21.13
CA TYR A 613 12.06 -0.25 21.73
C TYR A 613 12.70 -1.47 22.42
N GLY A 614 12.37 -1.65 23.70
CA GLY A 614 12.91 -2.71 24.55
C GLY A 614 12.30 -4.09 24.27
N LYS A 615 12.96 -5.13 24.77
CA LYS A 615 12.42 -6.51 24.76
C LYS A 615 11.35 -6.66 25.87
N PRO A 616 10.40 -7.61 25.73
CA PRO A 616 9.40 -7.89 26.76
C PRO A 616 10.02 -8.12 28.15
N GLY A 617 9.34 -7.65 29.20
CA GLY A 617 9.80 -7.69 30.59
C GLY A 617 10.80 -6.61 30.99
N GLY A 618 11.37 -5.86 30.04
CA GLY A 618 12.22 -4.70 30.29
C GLY A 618 11.50 -3.34 30.17
N PRO A 619 12.22 -2.21 30.31
CA PRO A 619 11.67 -0.89 30.01
C PRO A 619 11.17 -0.80 28.56
N LEU A 620 10.05 -0.12 28.30
CA LEU A 620 9.50 0.00 26.94
C LEU A 620 10.46 0.68 25.95
N LEU A 621 11.19 1.68 26.43
CA LEU A 621 12.25 2.34 25.67
C LEU A 621 13.57 2.20 26.42
N THR A 622 14.62 1.82 25.71
CA THR A 622 16.00 1.67 26.19
C THR A 622 16.95 2.62 25.46
N THR A 623 18.13 2.82 26.01
CA THR A 623 19.21 3.63 25.40
C THR A 623 20.10 2.82 24.47
N ASN A 624 20.11 1.50 24.65
CA ASN A 624 20.89 0.57 23.84
C ASN A 624 20.09 -0.71 23.57
N ALA A 625 20.53 -1.46 22.56
CA ALA A 625 20.07 -2.81 22.28
C ALA A 625 21.24 -3.72 21.96
N TYR A 626 21.10 -5.01 22.26
CA TYR A 626 22.11 -6.02 21.99
C TYR A 626 21.62 -7.03 20.96
N ALA A 627 22.49 -7.37 20.01
CA ALA A 627 22.28 -8.47 19.09
C ALA A 627 22.70 -9.82 19.71
N ALA A 628 22.18 -10.93 19.19
CA ALA A 628 22.47 -12.27 19.68
C ALA A 628 23.97 -12.62 19.65
N VAL A 629 24.46 -13.31 20.69
CA VAL A 629 25.87 -13.73 20.80
C VAL A 629 26.02 -15.18 20.40
N LEU A 630 26.79 -15.44 19.34
CA LEU A 630 27.10 -16.80 18.89
C LEU A 630 28.37 -17.31 19.58
N HIS A 631 28.28 -18.51 20.17
CA HIS A 631 29.38 -19.13 20.89
C HIS A 631 30.50 -19.58 19.94
N HIS A 632 31.74 -19.20 20.25
CA HIS A 632 32.96 -19.56 19.55
C HIS A 632 32.99 -19.18 18.05
N ASN A 633 32.18 -18.20 17.65
CA ASN A 633 32.14 -17.67 16.29
C ASN A 633 32.89 -16.33 16.16
N GLN A 634 33.93 -16.31 15.32
CA GLN A 634 34.70 -15.10 14.99
C GLN A 634 34.09 -14.29 13.86
N SER A 635 33.11 -14.85 13.12
CA SER A 635 32.43 -14.17 12.04
C SER A 635 30.90 -14.32 12.18
N PRO A 636 30.30 -13.75 13.25
CA PRO A 636 28.89 -13.95 13.55
C PRO A 636 27.98 -13.32 12.48
N GLU A 637 26.89 -14.03 12.17
CA GLU A 637 25.73 -13.49 11.47
C GLU A 637 24.63 -13.17 12.48
N PHE A 638 23.98 -12.03 12.27
CA PHE A 638 22.93 -11.53 13.13
C PHE A 638 21.62 -11.46 12.37
N TYR A 639 20.53 -11.50 13.13
CA TYR A 639 19.18 -11.45 12.60
C TYR A 639 18.28 -10.49 13.37
N ASP A 640 18.83 -9.85 14.40
CA ASP A 640 18.10 -8.94 15.28
C ASP A 640 17.56 -7.73 14.51
N GLU A 641 16.30 -7.40 14.80
CA GLU A 641 15.64 -6.18 14.34
C GLU A 641 15.56 -5.18 15.49
N ILE A 642 16.22 -4.04 15.35
CA ILE A 642 16.23 -2.99 16.37
C ILE A 642 15.34 -1.85 15.89
N LYS A 643 14.17 -1.72 16.50
CA LYS A 643 13.23 -0.63 16.23
C LYS A 643 13.57 0.58 17.08
N ILE A 644 13.70 1.74 16.45
CA ILE A 644 14.05 3.01 17.08
C ILE A 644 12.97 4.05 16.76
N GLU A 645 12.44 4.73 17.77
CA GLU A 645 11.61 5.91 17.63
C GLU A 645 12.50 7.13 17.32
N LEU A 646 12.35 7.72 16.12
CA LEU A 646 13.17 8.85 15.72
C LEU A 646 12.67 10.16 16.33
N PRO A 647 13.57 11.07 16.73
CA PRO A 647 13.17 12.41 17.13
C PRO A 647 12.57 13.17 15.95
N ILE A 648 11.68 14.11 16.25
CA ILE A 648 11.00 14.94 15.25
C ILE A 648 11.99 15.73 14.40
N HIS A 649 13.09 16.20 14.98
CA HIS A 649 14.14 16.92 14.27
C HIS A 649 15.44 16.11 14.23
N LEU A 650 15.89 15.80 13.02
CA LEU A 650 17.17 15.19 12.73
C LEU A 650 18.17 16.21 12.21
N HIS A 651 19.44 16.01 12.57
CA HIS A 651 20.58 16.83 12.18
C HIS A 651 21.84 15.99 11.95
N GLN A 652 22.90 16.58 11.40
CA GLN A 652 24.09 15.85 10.92
C GLN A 652 24.83 15.06 12.00
N LYS A 653 24.78 15.48 13.27
CA LYS A 653 25.37 14.73 14.38
C LYS A 653 24.56 13.49 14.82
N HIS A 654 23.33 13.29 14.34
CA HIS A 654 22.56 12.09 14.65
C HIS A 654 23.16 10.87 13.94
N HIS A 655 23.45 9.82 14.69
CA HIS A 655 24.13 8.64 14.17
C HIS A 655 23.85 7.39 15.03
N LEU A 656 24.13 6.24 14.44
CA LEU A 656 24.18 4.96 15.14
C LEU A 656 25.62 4.68 15.58
N LEU A 657 25.81 4.33 16.84
CA LEU A 657 27.08 3.85 17.37
C LEU A 657 26.95 2.35 17.65
N PHE A 658 27.91 1.59 17.16
CA PHE A 658 28.04 0.15 17.36
C PHE A 658 29.27 -0.11 18.19
N THR A 659 29.11 -0.78 19.32
CA THR A 659 30.21 -1.21 20.17
C THR A 659 30.27 -2.73 20.20
N PHE A 660 31.44 -3.28 19.91
CA PHE A 660 31.66 -4.73 19.89
C PHE A 660 32.29 -5.17 21.20
N TYR A 661 31.73 -6.21 21.82
CA TYR A 661 32.27 -6.81 23.04
C TYR A 661 32.57 -8.27 22.81
N HIS A 662 33.69 -8.76 23.35
CA HIS A 662 33.95 -10.17 23.52
C HIS A 662 33.46 -10.61 24.90
N VAL A 663 32.50 -11.53 24.92
CA VAL A 663 31.95 -12.15 26.14
C VAL A 663 32.79 -13.37 26.52
N SER A 664 33.42 -13.33 27.68
CA SER A 664 34.25 -14.43 28.17
C SER A 664 33.38 -15.47 28.88
N CYS A 665 33.39 -16.72 28.39
CA CYS A 665 32.65 -17.83 28.96
C CYS A 665 33.59 -18.71 29.81
N GLU A 666 34.03 -18.22 30.97
CA GLU A 666 34.85 -19.02 31.88
C GLU A 666 33.97 -19.82 32.84
N ILE A 667 33.98 -21.16 32.71
CA ILE A 667 33.36 -22.07 33.67
C ILE A 667 34.38 -22.26 34.79
N ASN A 668 34.27 -21.48 35.87
CA ASN A 668 35.24 -21.48 36.96
C ASN A 668 35.12 -22.77 37.80
N THR A 669 35.78 -23.85 37.35
CA THR A 669 35.79 -25.16 38.04
C THR A 669 36.77 -25.22 39.22
N LYS A 670 37.53 -24.15 39.49
CA LYS A 670 38.43 -24.07 40.64
C LYS A 670 38.27 -22.72 41.34
N ALA A 671 37.52 -22.73 42.42
CA ALA A 671 37.38 -21.61 43.35
C ALA A 671 38.76 -21.23 43.93
N THR A 672 39.48 -20.36 43.23
CA THR A 672 40.53 -19.52 43.84
C THR A 672 40.09 -18.07 43.71
N SER A 673 39.62 -17.53 44.82
CA SER A 673 39.24 -16.15 45.00
C SER A 673 40.40 -15.21 44.68
N LYS A 674 40.38 -14.57 43.50
CA LYS A 674 41.03 -13.27 43.27
C LYS A 674 40.62 -12.71 41.89
N LYS A 675 40.02 -11.52 41.95
CA LYS A 675 39.50 -10.65 40.88
C LYS A 675 38.24 -11.16 40.17
N GLN A 676 37.19 -10.35 40.27
CA GLN A 676 36.05 -10.37 39.37
C GLN A 676 36.61 -10.03 37.97
N ASP A 677 36.81 -11.03 37.13
CA ASP A 677 37.24 -10.80 35.75
C ASP A 677 36.13 -10.06 35.00
N THR A 678 36.51 -9.09 34.18
CA THR A 678 35.59 -8.34 33.32
C THR A 678 34.99 -9.30 32.30
N VAL A 679 33.73 -9.71 32.53
CA VAL A 679 32.96 -10.66 31.68
C VAL A 679 32.92 -10.19 30.23
N GLU A 680 32.84 -8.88 30.01
CA GLU A 680 32.83 -8.25 28.70
C GLU A 680 34.12 -7.46 28.47
N THR A 681 34.80 -7.74 27.36
CA THR A 681 35.97 -6.97 26.91
C THR A 681 35.63 -6.25 25.61
N GLN A 682 35.83 -4.94 25.54
CA GLN A 682 35.58 -4.18 24.32
C GLN A 682 36.58 -4.54 23.21
N VAL A 683 36.06 -4.86 22.01
CA VAL A 683 36.82 -5.35 20.85
C VAL A 683 36.55 -4.55 19.56
N GLY A 684 35.98 -3.36 19.70
CA GLY A 684 35.95 -2.37 18.63
C GLY A 684 34.72 -1.48 18.63
N PHE A 685 34.72 -0.53 17.70
CA PHE A 685 33.66 0.44 17.47
C PHE A 685 33.40 0.63 15.98
N SER A 686 32.15 0.87 15.62
CA SER A 686 31.77 1.35 14.30
C SER A 686 30.65 2.38 14.45
N TRP A 687 30.55 3.31 13.51
CA TRP A 687 29.50 4.34 13.56
C TRP A 687 28.95 4.63 12.18
N ALA A 688 27.67 4.98 12.13
CA ALA A 688 26.96 5.29 10.89
C ALA A 688 26.19 6.61 11.03
N PRO A 689 26.64 7.70 10.38
CA PRO A 689 25.86 8.93 10.29
C PRO A 689 24.48 8.65 9.70
N LEU A 690 23.43 9.16 10.33
CA LEU A 690 22.06 8.92 9.87
C LEU A 690 21.77 9.72 8.59
N LEU A 691 22.18 10.99 8.58
CA LEU A 691 21.95 11.91 7.48
C LEU A 691 23.17 12.00 6.54
N LYS A 692 22.87 12.12 5.25
CA LYS A 692 23.80 12.55 4.19
C LYS A 692 23.07 13.55 3.31
N ASP A 693 23.64 14.74 3.13
CA ASP A 693 23.01 15.85 2.39
C ASP A 693 21.59 16.19 2.89
N GLY A 694 21.37 16.04 4.20
CA GLY A 694 20.09 16.31 4.86
C GLY A 694 19.04 15.21 4.70
N ARG A 695 19.37 14.06 4.10
CA ARG A 695 18.47 12.90 3.95
C ARG A 695 18.96 11.70 4.73
N ILE A 696 18.01 10.91 5.22
CA ILE A 696 18.30 9.63 5.85
C ILE A 696 18.77 8.64 4.78
N VAL A 697 19.90 7.98 5.00
CA VAL A 697 20.42 6.98 4.07
C VAL A 697 20.00 5.58 4.54
N THR A 698 19.04 4.99 3.82
CA THR A 698 18.30 3.77 4.19
C THR A 698 18.75 2.55 3.39
N LEU A 699 20.07 2.39 3.26
CA LEU A 699 20.67 1.32 2.47
C LEU A 699 21.50 0.39 3.35
N GLU A 700 21.80 -0.77 2.79
CA GLU A 700 22.83 -1.65 3.31
C GLU A 700 24.18 -0.91 3.33
N ARG A 701 24.86 -0.96 4.47
CA ARG A 701 26.17 -0.30 4.66
C ARG A 701 27.21 -1.30 5.13
N HIS A 702 28.41 -1.07 4.63
CA HIS A 702 29.61 -1.82 4.92
C HIS A 702 30.56 -0.89 5.66
N LEU A 703 30.70 -1.09 6.96
CA LEU A 703 31.40 -0.18 7.86
C LEU A 703 32.76 -0.78 8.30
N PRO A 704 33.81 0.04 8.35
CA PRO A 704 35.05 -0.35 9.01
C PRO A 704 34.86 -0.39 10.53
N VAL A 705 35.79 -1.08 11.21
CA VAL A 705 35.80 -1.17 12.67
C VAL A 705 37.07 -0.54 13.22
N SER A 706 36.94 0.32 14.20
CA SER A 706 38.04 0.97 14.92
C SER A 706 38.28 0.29 16.26
N SER A 707 39.53 0.25 16.72
CA SER A 707 39.90 -0.28 18.04
C SER A 707 39.73 0.74 19.18
N ASN A 708 39.55 2.02 18.87
CA ASN A 708 39.24 3.09 19.79
C ASN A 708 38.13 3.99 19.24
N LEU A 709 37.45 4.73 20.12
CA LEU A 709 36.48 5.75 19.76
C LEU A 709 37.09 7.14 20.04
N PRO A 710 37.68 7.82 19.05
CA PRO A 710 38.26 9.16 19.25
C PRO A 710 37.15 10.21 19.40
N PRO A 711 37.31 11.26 20.23
CA PRO A 711 36.34 12.37 20.28
C PRO A 711 36.17 13.02 18.89
N GLY A 712 34.95 13.36 18.51
CA GLY A 712 34.70 13.95 17.19
C GLY A 712 34.78 12.94 16.04
N TYR A 713 34.51 11.65 16.30
CA TYR A 713 34.71 10.55 15.34
C TYR A 713 33.89 10.68 14.05
N LEU A 714 32.83 11.49 14.03
CA LEU A 714 32.04 11.73 12.81
C LEU A 714 32.83 12.54 11.76
N GLY A 715 33.81 13.34 12.19
CA GLY A 715 34.58 14.24 11.32
C GLY A 715 35.75 13.61 10.56
N LEU A 716 36.10 12.34 10.80
CA LEU A 716 37.29 11.70 10.21
C LEU A 716 37.26 11.53 8.68
N GLY A 717 36.12 11.74 8.03
CA GLY A 717 35.95 11.57 6.58
C GLY A 717 36.14 12.83 5.72
N ASP A 718 36.17 14.02 6.33
CA ASP A 718 36.26 15.29 5.59
C ASP A 718 37.72 15.61 5.25
N THR A 719 38.10 15.36 3.99
CA THR A 719 39.49 15.44 3.53
C THR A 719 40.00 16.88 3.26
N ASP A 720 39.23 17.91 3.61
CA ASP A 720 39.53 19.31 3.25
C ASP A 720 40.05 20.21 4.39
N SER A 721 40.04 19.75 5.65
CA SER A 721 40.46 20.57 6.80
C SER A 721 41.82 20.14 7.36
N ARG A 722 42.89 20.35 6.57
CA ARG A 722 44.26 20.38 7.09
C ARG A 722 44.39 21.56 8.05
N LYS A 723 44.18 21.35 9.36
CA LYS A 723 44.74 22.12 10.51
C LYS A 723 44.01 21.79 11.83
N GLN A 724 44.06 20.54 12.29
CA GLN A 724 44.05 20.24 13.74
C GLN A 724 44.90 18.99 13.99
N PRO A 725 45.59 18.86 15.15
CA PRO A 725 46.24 17.62 15.52
C PRO A 725 45.14 16.62 15.93
N SER A 726 44.59 15.89 14.96
CA SER A 726 43.51 14.92 15.21
C SER A 726 44.07 13.69 15.92
N VAL A 727 43.36 13.24 16.94
CA VAL A 727 43.51 11.88 17.47
C VAL A 727 42.91 10.95 16.42
N ASP A 728 43.74 10.39 15.55
CA ASP A 728 43.26 9.53 14.47
C ASP A 728 42.68 8.21 15.00
N ALA A 729 41.64 7.71 14.33
CA ALA A 729 41.03 6.42 14.64
C ALA A 729 42.00 5.28 14.29
N LYS A 730 42.14 4.32 15.21
CA LYS A 730 42.99 3.14 15.03
C LYS A 730 42.18 2.01 14.39
N TRP A 731 42.15 2.00 13.08
CA TRP A 731 41.39 1.03 12.30
C TRP A 731 41.88 -0.41 12.44
N VAL A 732 40.94 -1.34 12.64
CA VAL A 732 41.17 -2.78 12.60
C VAL A 732 41.33 -3.22 11.13
N ASP A 733 42.30 -4.11 10.87
CA ASP A 733 42.61 -4.66 9.55
C ASP A 733 42.71 -3.60 8.41
N GLY A 734 43.27 -2.43 8.74
CA GLY A 734 43.52 -1.37 7.75
C GLY A 734 42.25 -0.69 7.20
N ALA A 735 41.23 -0.53 8.04
CA ALA A 735 39.95 0.11 7.68
C ALA A 735 39.16 -0.64 6.60
N LYS A 736 39.39 -1.95 6.45
CA LYS A 736 38.50 -2.78 5.63
C LYS A 736 37.09 -2.78 6.22
N PRO A 737 36.05 -2.80 5.38
CA PRO A 737 34.68 -2.93 5.86
C PRO A 737 34.45 -4.34 6.42
N LEU A 738 34.43 -4.45 7.75
CA LEU A 738 34.24 -5.72 8.44
C LEU A 738 32.81 -5.92 8.91
N PHE A 739 32.06 -4.84 9.16
CA PHE A 739 30.72 -4.89 9.72
C PHE A 739 29.67 -4.49 8.69
N LYS A 740 28.62 -5.29 8.57
CA LYS A 740 27.54 -5.11 7.61
C LYS A 740 26.24 -4.84 8.36
N ILE A 741 25.56 -3.77 8.00
CA ILE A 741 24.25 -3.38 8.55
C ILE A 741 23.26 -3.05 7.45
N ARG A 742 21.97 -3.08 7.77
CA ARG A 742 20.89 -2.53 6.95
C ARG A 742 20.02 -1.61 7.78
N ILE A 743 19.59 -0.51 7.17
CA ILE A 743 18.73 0.49 7.80
C ILE A 743 17.48 0.64 6.95
N HIS A 744 16.31 0.51 7.55
CA HIS A 744 15.02 0.72 6.90
C HIS A 744 14.27 1.84 7.61
N LEU A 745 13.76 2.82 6.86
CA LEU A 745 13.03 3.95 7.40
C LEU A 745 11.54 3.77 7.15
N ASP A 746 10.77 3.75 8.23
CA ASP A 746 9.32 3.82 8.22
C ASP A 746 8.87 5.16 8.82
N SER A 747 8.85 6.19 7.99
CA SER A 747 8.50 7.55 8.41
C SER A 747 7.53 8.19 7.44
N THR A 748 6.54 8.88 8.00
CA THR A 748 5.58 9.69 7.26
C THR A 748 5.93 11.18 7.26
N ILE A 749 7.03 11.56 7.93
CA ILE A 749 7.52 12.94 8.02
C ILE A 749 8.91 13.14 7.39
N TYR A 750 9.67 12.08 7.15
CA TYR A 750 10.95 12.12 6.43
C TYR A 750 10.86 11.37 5.10
N THR A 751 11.02 12.12 4.00
CA THR A 751 10.97 11.55 2.65
C THR A 751 12.29 10.89 2.25
N GLN A 752 12.20 9.74 1.60
CA GLN A 752 13.33 9.09 0.93
C GLN A 752 13.51 9.63 -0.50
N ASP A 753 12.48 10.26 -1.08
CA ASP A 753 12.49 10.82 -2.43
C ASP A 753 13.41 12.04 -2.51
N MET A 754 14.38 11.97 -3.42
CA MET A 754 15.38 13.01 -3.60
C MET A 754 14.79 14.32 -4.15
N HIS A 755 13.79 14.23 -5.01
CA HIS A 755 13.19 15.38 -5.68
C HIS A 755 12.30 16.16 -4.72
N LEU A 756 11.47 15.46 -3.94
CA LEU A 756 10.66 16.07 -2.87
C LEU A 756 11.56 16.75 -1.83
N HIS A 757 12.61 16.08 -1.37
CA HIS A 757 13.57 16.67 -0.43
C HIS A 757 14.18 17.97 -0.97
N LYS A 758 14.68 17.96 -2.22
CA LYS A 758 15.26 19.14 -2.86
C LYS A 758 14.27 20.28 -3.01
N PHE A 759 13.02 19.97 -3.37
CA PHE A 759 11.95 20.95 -3.50
C PHE A 759 11.66 21.65 -2.17
N PHE A 760 11.43 20.90 -1.08
CA PHE A 760 11.13 21.52 0.21
C PHE A 760 12.33 22.22 0.82
N HIS A 761 13.55 21.68 0.65
CA HIS A 761 14.77 22.37 1.03
C HIS A 761 14.91 23.71 0.29
N TYR A 762 14.58 23.75 -1.00
CA TYR A 762 14.55 24.99 -1.77
C TYR A 762 13.51 25.99 -1.24
N CYS A 763 12.27 25.55 -0.99
CA CYS A 763 11.24 26.39 -0.38
C CYS A 763 11.70 27.00 0.95
N GLN A 764 12.45 26.24 1.74
CA GLN A 764 13.02 26.70 3.01
C GLN A 764 14.10 27.78 2.82
N LEU A 765 14.98 27.63 1.82
CA LEU A 765 15.96 28.66 1.47
C LEU A 765 15.28 29.97 1.00
N VAL A 766 14.22 29.85 0.19
CA VAL A 766 13.46 31.02 -0.29
C VAL A 766 12.77 31.74 0.87
N GLN A 767 12.10 31.02 1.78
CA GLN A 767 11.48 31.62 2.97
C GLN A 767 12.50 32.28 3.91
N ALA A 768 13.72 31.74 3.99
CA ALA A 768 14.82 32.31 4.77
C ALA A 768 15.46 33.57 4.12
N GLY A 769 14.97 34.02 2.96
CA GLY A 769 15.41 35.26 2.31
C GLY A 769 16.64 35.12 1.41
N ALA A 770 17.01 33.90 0.99
CA ALA A 770 18.09 33.70 0.03
C ALA A 770 17.70 34.27 -1.36
N LYS A 771 18.44 35.30 -1.81
CA LYS A 771 18.18 36.02 -3.08
C LYS A 771 18.78 35.36 -4.33
N GLU A 772 19.69 34.39 -4.17
CA GLU A 772 20.33 33.71 -5.30
C GLU A 772 19.93 32.24 -5.37
N VAL A 773 19.30 31.90 -6.50
CA VAL A 773 18.91 30.56 -6.89
C VAL A 773 20.07 29.92 -7.64
N PRO A 774 20.61 28.74 -7.24
CA PRO A 774 21.51 27.99 -8.10
C PRO A 774 20.71 27.58 -9.35
N GLY A 775 20.96 28.25 -10.46
CA GLY A 775 20.11 28.30 -11.66
C GLY A 775 20.00 27.03 -12.50
N LYS A 776 19.77 25.86 -11.91
CA LYS A 776 19.54 24.61 -12.64
C LYS A 776 18.65 23.64 -11.86
N LEU A 777 17.33 23.83 -11.74
CA LEU A 777 16.47 22.72 -11.26
C LEU A 777 14.96 22.78 -11.53
N VAL A 778 14.50 23.48 -12.57
CA VAL A 778 13.20 23.13 -13.19
C VAL A 778 13.48 22.24 -14.40
N LYS A 779 13.72 20.96 -14.15
CA LYS A 779 13.46 19.93 -15.15
C LYS A 779 12.23 19.17 -14.65
N TYR A 780 11.15 19.29 -15.43
CA TYR A 780 9.86 18.62 -15.32
C TYR A 780 9.81 17.46 -14.32
N LEU A 781 9.07 17.65 -13.23
CA LEU A 781 8.57 16.56 -12.41
C LEU A 781 7.55 15.79 -13.26
N LYS A 782 7.92 14.60 -13.73
CA LYS A 782 6.94 13.62 -14.20
C LYS A 782 6.53 12.79 -13.00
N MET A 783 5.27 12.87 -12.59
CA MET A 783 4.67 11.80 -11.79
C MET A 783 4.53 10.57 -12.70
N GLY A 784 5.06 9.45 -12.24
CA GLY A 784 4.95 8.14 -12.89
C GLY A 784 3.79 7.35 -12.32
#